data_AF-A0A3M7TJE2-F1
#
_entry.id   AF-A0A3M7TJE2-F1
#
_cell.length_a   1.000
_cell.length_b   1.000
_cell.length_c   1.000
_cell.angle_alpha   90.00
_cell.angle_beta   90.00
_cell.angle_gamma   90.00
#
_symmetry.space_group_name_H-M   'P 1'
#
loop_
_entity.id
_entity.type
_entity.pdbx_description
1 polymer ?
#
loop_
_entity_poly.entity_id
_entity_poly.type
_entity_poly.pdbx_seq_one_letter_code
_entity_poly.pdbx_strand_id
1 'polypeptide(L)'
;MNRRDFLEKSSLLLAGLGTSSILHPSILKALSIEPIAESTFYDAEHVVILMQENRSFDHAFGSLKGVRGFLDKRAFTKQDGHSVFFQKNNHGKYAAPERLDLRNTKSTWMSSLPHSWENQQKAFNKGKYNHWVQAKASENKDYQDLPLTLGYYNREDLPFYYQLADAFTIFDQYFSSSLTGTTPNRLFFWSGTLREQQNGKVKPNIYNENIDYDQARQAKWKTFPEILEEQNVSWKIYQNEISLPKGMSGEQESWLGNFTDNPIEYFSKFNVKFSKGYYQNIPNMIDALKEKIENNPDHKEKLEKKMTELLDDQKKYTPENYLKLSQTEKNLHEKAFTTNVKDPDYGELEIGKDENGERLVVPKGDVLFEFRNDVENKTLPLVSWLIAPERFSDHPGSPWYGAWYISEVLNILTKDPETWKKTIFIINYDENDGYFDHVLPFAPPINPHQPVDLNGKEGVEYVNKKQEYMSTHSLENYEKVEGTIGLGYRVPMIIASPWTRGGFVNSEVSDHTSILQFLEKFIQQKLNKNVTLDNISDWRRAICGDLTSAFDSSQNTILPQMDYINQKDYAKTINSAKNKPVPSLNWYLEKDLNSTLLEIQERGAKPSNPLPYNYHVNLEEGKINMINLNETGIPLLIYDRTQFANDKFYFSYALYSKQELSHIVNLDDNYNYEVFGPNGFYRNFKGMYTPKHHVLLINNTLKNEIEFIFKNDQITNDPAILEDLYEKKTKEISLNQSQQSISINLNKTKGWYDVKINIGKHIWHFAGRIETGKTSISDPHWI
;
A
#
# COMPACT_ATOMS: atom_id res chain seq x y z
N MET A 1 -11.60 -4.46 -28.92
CA MET A 1 -10.31 -3.75 -29.06
C MET A 1 -9.43 -4.60 -29.97
N ASN A 2 -8.91 -4.10 -31.10
CA ASN A 2 -8.09 -4.98 -31.97
C ASN A 2 -6.60 -4.96 -31.56
N ARG A 3 -5.80 -5.96 -31.98
CA ARG A 3 -4.35 -6.05 -31.68
C ARG A 3 -3.55 -4.82 -32.05
N ARG A 4 -3.89 -4.15 -33.15
CA ARG A 4 -3.19 -2.93 -33.59
C ARG A 4 -3.37 -1.80 -32.58
N ASP A 5 -4.60 -1.59 -32.10
CA ASP A 5 -4.91 -0.57 -31.10
C ASP A 5 -4.21 -0.87 -29.77
N PHE A 6 -4.15 -2.14 -29.36
CA PHE A 6 -3.43 -2.56 -28.15
C PHE A 6 -1.92 -2.28 -28.26
N LEU A 7 -1.30 -2.63 -29.38
CA LEU A 7 0.12 -2.39 -29.65
C LEU A 7 0.44 -0.90 -29.68
N GLU A 8 -0.38 -0.10 -30.36
CA GLU A 8 -0.22 1.34 -30.43
C GLU A 8 -0.27 1.97 -29.03
N LYS A 9 -1.31 1.68 -28.25
CA LYS A 9 -1.45 2.22 -26.88
C LYS A 9 -0.35 1.71 -25.94
N SER A 10 0.04 0.44 -26.04
CA SER A 10 1.12 -0.12 -25.21
C SER A 10 2.48 0.51 -25.53
N SER A 11 2.74 0.81 -26.80
CA SER A 11 3.97 1.48 -27.22
C SER A 11 4.10 2.91 -26.68
N LEU A 12 2.98 3.63 -26.53
CA LEU A 12 2.97 4.99 -26.00
C LEU A 12 3.39 5.05 -24.53
N LEU A 13 3.09 4.01 -23.75
CA LEU A 13 3.50 3.90 -22.34
C LEU A 13 5.02 3.79 -22.21
N LEU A 14 5.68 3.21 -23.21
CA LEU A 14 7.14 3.06 -23.27
C LEU A 14 7.84 4.26 -23.91
N ALA A 15 7.11 5.20 -24.51
CA ALA A 15 7.68 6.33 -25.26
C ALA A 15 8.30 7.46 -24.41
N GLY A 16 8.27 7.36 -23.08
CA GLY A 16 8.82 8.37 -22.15
C GLY A 16 10.33 8.28 -21.88
N LEU A 17 11.06 7.47 -22.64
CA LEU A 17 12.38 6.96 -22.26
C LEU A 17 13.59 7.77 -22.76
N GLY A 18 13.35 8.94 -23.37
CA GLY A 18 14.40 9.83 -23.90
C GLY A 18 14.27 11.32 -23.56
N THR A 19 13.11 11.78 -23.07
CA THR A 19 12.89 13.18 -22.64
C THR A 19 11.89 13.21 -21.49
N SER A 20 12.35 13.52 -20.28
CA SER A 20 11.54 13.58 -19.05
C SER A 20 10.49 14.70 -19.03
N SER A 21 10.41 15.52 -20.08
CA SER A 21 9.49 16.66 -20.20
C SER A 21 8.16 16.33 -20.85
N ILE A 22 7.87 15.09 -21.25
CA ILE A 22 6.67 14.80 -22.06
C ILE A 22 5.69 13.85 -21.36
N LEU A 23 4.44 14.30 -21.20
CA LEU A 23 3.35 13.48 -20.62
C LEU A 23 2.74 12.50 -21.62
N HIS A 24 2.35 11.35 -21.08
CA HIS A 24 1.46 10.41 -21.73
C HIS A 24 0.12 11.10 -22.06
N PRO A 25 -0.45 10.91 -23.27
CA PRO A 25 -1.65 11.64 -23.70
C PRO A 25 -2.85 11.52 -22.76
N SER A 26 -3.08 10.36 -22.14
CA SER A 26 -4.19 10.15 -21.20
C SER A 26 -4.02 10.96 -19.91
N ILE A 27 -2.79 11.06 -19.38
CA ILE A 27 -2.46 11.89 -18.21
C ILE A 27 -2.59 13.37 -18.56
N LEU A 28 -2.04 13.79 -19.70
CA LEU A 28 -2.14 15.18 -20.16
C LEU A 28 -3.60 15.60 -20.30
N LYS A 29 -4.43 14.75 -20.90
CA LYS A 29 -5.87 15.00 -21.07
C LYS A 29 -6.57 15.15 -19.71
N ALA A 30 -6.33 14.23 -18.79
CA ALA A 30 -6.87 14.31 -17.43
C ALA A 30 -6.42 15.58 -16.69
N LEU A 31 -5.14 15.95 -16.82
CA LEU A 31 -4.55 17.12 -16.17
C LEU A 31 -5.05 18.45 -16.77
N SER A 32 -5.45 18.45 -18.04
CA SER A 32 -5.95 19.64 -18.76
C SER A 32 -7.39 20.01 -18.41
N ILE A 33 -8.16 19.08 -17.84
CA ILE A 33 -9.55 19.31 -17.44
C ILE A 33 -9.57 19.78 -15.99
N GLU A 34 -9.91 21.05 -15.80
CA GLU A 34 -9.94 21.68 -14.48
C GLU A 34 -11.25 21.36 -13.73
N PRO A 35 -11.23 21.36 -12.38
CA PRO A 35 -12.47 21.24 -11.61
C PRO A 35 -13.40 22.42 -11.90
N ILE A 36 -14.69 22.26 -11.59
CA ILE A 36 -15.64 23.37 -11.64
C ILE A 36 -15.16 24.45 -10.66
N ALA A 37 -15.20 25.72 -11.08
CA ALA A 37 -14.80 26.83 -10.22
C ALA A 37 -15.52 26.76 -8.86
N GLU A 38 -14.77 26.96 -7.77
CA GLU A 38 -15.27 26.90 -6.39
C GLU A 38 -15.80 25.53 -5.93
N SER A 39 -15.73 24.48 -6.76
CA SER A 39 -16.09 23.12 -6.33
C SER A 39 -15.06 22.50 -5.40
N THR A 40 -15.53 21.55 -4.59
CA THR A 40 -14.72 20.70 -3.73
C THR A 40 -14.87 19.24 -4.16
N PHE A 41 -14.03 18.35 -3.64
CA PHE A 41 -14.14 16.92 -3.94
C PHE A 41 -15.50 16.32 -3.51
N TYR A 42 -16.27 16.94 -2.60
CA TYR A 42 -17.63 16.51 -2.26
C TYR A 42 -18.63 16.68 -3.41
N ASP A 43 -18.31 17.52 -4.41
CA ASP A 43 -19.10 17.70 -5.62
C ASP A 43 -18.90 16.55 -6.63
N ALA A 44 -17.96 15.64 -6.39
CA ALA A 44 -17.77 14.45 -7.23
C ALA A 44 -19.07 13.65 -7.33
N GLU A 45 -19.42 13.22 -8.54
CA GLU A 45 -20.54 12.33 -8.83
C GLU A 45 -20.08 10.87 -8.96
N HIS A 46 -18.77 10.64 -9.08
CA HIS A 46 -18.18 9.31 -9.25
C HIS A 46 -16.87 9.16 -8.46
N VAL A 47 -16.76 8.06 -7.73
CA VAL A 47 -15.52 7.55 -7.14
C VAL A 47 -15.23 6.21 -7.82
N VAL A 48 -14.19 6.18 -8.64
CA VAL A 48 -13.71 4.98 -9.35
C VAL A 48 -12.48 4.46 -8.63
N ILE A 49 -12.43 3.16 -8.34
CA ILE A 49 -11.39 2.55 -7.51
C ILE A 49 -10.82 1.35 -8.26
N LEU A 50 -9.50 1.32 -8.42
CA LEU A 50 -8.74 0.22 -9.01
C LEU A 50 -7.65 -0.23 -8.05
N MET A 51 -7.65 -1.52 -7.72
CA MET A 51 -6.58 -2.16 -6.95
C MET A 51 -5.79 -3.12 -7.83
N GLN A 52 -4.52 -2.76 -8.07
CA GLN A 52 -3.53 -3.58 -8.77
C GLN A 52 -2.87 -4.62 -7.86
N GLU A 53 -2.14 -5.54 -8.48
CA GLU A 53 -1.30 -6.60 -7.93
C GLU A 53 0.20 -6.28 -8.11
N ASN A 54 1.04 -7.06 -7.46
CA ASN A 54 1.49 -6.61 -6.15
C ASN A 54 2.89 -5.97 -6.23
N ARG A 55 3.08 -4.85 -5.55
CA ARG A 55 4.29 -4.02 -5.65
C ARG A 55 4.50 -3.28 -4.34
N SER A 56 5.71 -3.36 -3.78
CA SER A 56 6.10 -2.47 -2.68
C SER A 56 6.25 -1.03 -3.17
N PHE A 57 6.09 -0.06 -2.25
CA PHE A 57 6.29 1.33 -2.59
C PHE A 57 7.73 1.61 -3.05
N ASP A 58 8.75 1.16 -2.32
CA ASP A 58 10.14 1.38 -2.72
C ASP A 58 10.50 0.72 -4.05
N HIS A 59 9.93 -0.45 -4.35
CA HIS A 59 10.16 -1.15 -5.60
C HIS A 59 9.63 -0.37 -6.81
N ALA A 60 8.44 0.23 -6.69
CA ALA A 60 7.84 0.99 -7.80
C ALA A 60 8.28 2.47 -7.81
N PHE A 61 8.30 3.12 -6.67
CA PHE A 61 8.42 4.59 -6.52
C PHE A 61 9.54 5.04 -5.59
N GLY A 62 10.32 4.15 -4.98
CA GLY A 62 11.40 4.53 -4.06
C GLY A 62 12.45 5.45 -4.69
N SER A 63 12.59 5.43 -6.02
CA SER A 63 13.49 6.31 -6.77
C SER A 63 12.84 7.62 -7.27
N LEU A 64 11.53 7.82 -7.09
CA LEU A 64 10.83 9.05 -7.48
C LEU A 64 11.30 10.23 -6.63
N LYS A 65 11.45 11.42 -7.22
CA LYS A 65 11.80 12.63 -6.47
C LYS A 65 10.74 12.98 -5.44
N GLY A 66 11.15 13.49 -4.29
CA GLY A 66 10.25 14.07 -3.29
C GLY A 66 9.41 13.08 -2.48
N VAL A 67 9.53 11.77 -2.70
CA VAL A 67 8.90 10.76 -1.83
C VAL A 67 9.88 10.25 -0.79
N ARG A 68 9.37 9.69 0.31
CA ARG A 68 10.17 8.93 1.26
C ARG A 68 10.63 7.61 0.64
N GLY A 69 11.80 7.64 0.02
CA GLY A 69 12.43 6.51 -0.68
C GLY A 69 13.90 6.34 -0.26
N PHE A 70 14.77 6.03 -1.21
CA PHE A 70 16.17 5.65 -0.95
C PHE A 70 17.05 6.75 -0.33
N LEU A 71 16.63 8.01 -0.36
CA LEU A 71 17.32 9.14 0.28
C LEU A 71 16.83 9.44 1.71
N ASP A 72 15.96 8.61 2.31
CA ASP A 72 15.53 8.84 3.69
C ASP A 72 16.71 8.74 4.67
N LYS A 73 17.11 9.90 5.21
CA LYS A 73 18.21 10.03 6.17
C LYS A 73 17.90 9.39 7.53
N ARG A 74 16.65 9.03 7.79
CA ARG A 74 16.20 8.40 9.03
C ARG A 74 15.71 6.97 8.81
N ALA A 75 16.08 6.34 7.69
CA ALA A 75 15.84 4.92 7.48
C ALA A 75 16.41 4.10 8.65
N PHE A 76 15.67 3.06 9.04
CA PHE A 76 16.03 2.25 10.20
C PHE A 76 17.44 1.69 10.09
N THR A 77 18.19 1.71 11.19
CA THR A 77 19.53 1.09 11.27
C THR A 77 19.41 -0.24 11.98
N LYS A 78 19.86 -1.33 11.36
CA LYS A 78 19.74 -2.69 11.91
C LYS A 78 20.73 -2.93 13.05
N GLN A 79 20.68 -4.11 13.65
CA GLN A 79 21.56 -4.49 14.77
C GLN A 79 23.05 -4.43 14.44
N ASP A 80 23.41 -4.71 13.19
CA ASP A 80 24.80 -4.71 12.71
C ASP A 80 25.35 -3.30 12.43
N GLY A 81 24.57 -2.25 12.72
CA GLY A 81 24.99 -0.86 12.53
C GLY A 81 24.79 -0.33 11.11
N HIS A 82 24.30 -1.17 10.17
CA HIS A 82 24.04 -0.76 8.79
C HIS A 82 22.58 -0.38 8.57
N SER A 83 22.34 0.57 7.67
CA SER A 83 20.99 0.95 7.21
C SER A 83 20.19 -0.27 6.74
N VAL A 84 18.87 -0.25 6.91
CA VAL A 84 17.94 -1.28 6.48
C VAL A 84 18.07 -1.61 4.99
N PHE A 85 18.48 -0.66 4.15
CA PHE A 85 18.72 -0.91 2.73
C PHE A 85 19.77 -2.00 2.46
N PHE A 86 20.69 -2.24 3.40
CA PHE A 86 21.72 -3.28 3.26
C PHE A 86 21.31 -4.57 3.97
N GLN A 87 20.85 -5.59 3.24
CA GLN A 87 20.39 -6.87 3.84
C GLN A 87 21.48 -7.94 3.75
N LYS A 88 21.81 -8.56 4.90
CA LYS A 88 22.87 -9.57 5.00
C LYS A 88 22.32 -10.97 4.75
N ASN A 89 22.97 -11.74 3.88
CA ASN A 89 22.65 -13.16 3.69
C ASN A 89 23.36 -14.07 4.70
N ASN A 90 23.07 -15.37 4.62
CA ASN A 90 23.63 -16.39 5.51
C ASN A 90 25.14 -16.63 5.30
N HIS A 91 25.71 -16.13 4.21
CA HIS A 91 27.15 -16.21 3.89
C HIS A 91 27.91 -14.95 4.32
N GLY A 92 27.26 -14.01 5.01
CA GLY A 92 27.85 -12.78 5.51
C GLY A 92 28.06 -11.69 4.46
N LYS A 93 27.52 -11.86 3.23
CA LYS A 93 27.51 -10.83 2.19
C LYS A 93 26.24 -9.99 2.29
N TYR A 94 26.31 -8.78 1.77
CA TYR A 94 25.20 -7.83 1.78
C TYR A 94 24.64 -7.63 0.39
N ALA A 95 23.34 -7.43 0.29
CA ALA A 95 22.68 -6.88 -0.89
C ALA A 95 22.24 -5.44 -0.60
N ALA A 96 22.19 -4.60 -1.63
CA ALA A 96 21.68 -3.24 -1.60
C ALA A 96 20.57 -3.10 -2.67
N PRO A 97 19.76 -2.02 -2.64
CA PRO A 97 18.78 -1.78 -3.70
C PRO A 97 19.47 -1.66 -5.06
N GLU A 98 19.00 -2.44 -6.03
CA GLU A 98 19.56 -2.46 -7.39
C GLU A 98 18.46 -2.43 -8.46
N ARG A 99 18.73 -1.72 -9.57
CA ARG A 99 17.73 -1.50 -10.61
C ARG A 99 17.43 -2.79 -11.37
N LEU A 100 16.14 -3.09 -11.53
CA LEU A 100 15.64 -4.12 -12.42
C LEU A 100 15.36 -3.53 -13.80
N ASP A 101 16.38 -3.45 -14.67
CA ASP A 101 16.23 -2.90 -16.02
C ASP A 101 15.20 -3.70 -16.85
N LEU A 102 14.01 -3.11 -17.03
CA LEU A 102 12.87 -3.76 -17.71
C LEU A 102 13.11 -4.05 -19.19
N ARG A 103 14.08 -3.37 -19.81
CA ARG A 103 14.32 -3.47 -21.25
C ARG A 103 15.36 -4.52 -21.57
N ASN A 104 16.40 -4.57 -20.75
CA ASN A 104 17.60 -5.36 -21.04
C ASN A 104 17.65 -6.66 -20.23
N THR A 105 16.70 -6.87 -19.32
CA THR A 105 16.61 -8.09 -18.51
C THR A 105 15.20 -8.66 -18.56
N LYS A 106 15.05 -9.93 -18.17
CA LYS A 106 13.74 -10.58 -18.05
C LYS A 106 13.08 -10.39 -16.67
N SER A 107 13.42 -9.32 -15.92
CA SER A 107 12.99 -9.09 -14.53
C SER A 107 11.49 -9.27 -14.27
N THR A 108 10.62 -8.76 -15.15
CA THR A 108 9.16 -8.91 -15.06
C THR A 108 8.65 -10.33 -15.27
N TRP A 109 9.45 -11.18 -15.89
CA TRP A 109 9.10 -12.55 -16.26
C TRP A 109 9.64 -13.59 -15.29
N MET A 110 10.16 -13.17 -14.15
CA MET A 110 10.82 -14.05 -13.15
C MET A 110 9.87 -14.56 -12.06
N SER A 111 8.56 -14.42 -12.23
CA SER A 111 7.52 -14.77 -11.24
C SER A 111 7.56 -13.91 -9.98
N SER A 112 6.56 -14.09 -9.12
CA SER A 112 6.46 -13.52 -7.78
C SER A 112 7.56 -14.00 -6.83
N LEU A 113 7.81 -13.23 -5.77
CA LEU A 113 8.59 -13.66 -4.61
C LEU A 113 7.65 -14.09 -3.48
N PRO A 114 8.11 -14.85 -2.46
CA PRO A 114 7.25 -15.29 -1.37
C PRO A 114 6.55 -14.12 -0.65
N HIS A 115 5.21 -14.13 -0.56
CA HIS A 115 4.44 -13.04 0.06
C HIS A 115 3.28 -13.48 0.99
N SER A 116 3.26 -14.75 1.41
CA SER A 116 2.32 -15.23 2.45
C SER A 116 2.63 -14.70 3.86
N TRP A 117 1.65 -14.81 4.77
CA TRP A 117 1.79 -14.41 6.17
C TRP A 117 3.11 -14.85 6.81
N GLU A 118 3.49 -16.13 6.68
CA GLU A 118 4.70 -16.66 7.30
C GLU A 118 5.97 -15.92 6.83
N ASN A 119 6.15 -15.72 5.53
CA ASN A 119 7.37 -15.09 5.00
C ASN A 119 7.34 -13.56 5.16
N GLN A 120 6.18 -12.91 5.16
CA GLN A 120 6.03 -11.51 5.55
C GLN A 120 6.52 -11.29 7.00
N GLN A 121 6.05 -12.13 7.94
CA GLN A 121 6.45 -12.08 9.35
C GLN A 121 7.93 -12.42 9.56
N LYS A 122 8.47 -13.38 8.78
CA LYS A 122 9.92 -13.69 8.79
C LYS A 122 10.77 -12.52 8.30
N ALA A 123 10.33 -11.77 7.29
CA ALA A 123 11.03 -10.57 6.82
C ALA A 123 11.00 -9.46 7.89
N PHE A 124 9.85 -9.27 8.56
CA PHE A 124 9.72 -8.32 9.66
C PHE A 124 10.63 -8.67 10.85
N ASN A 125 10.77 -9.97 11.14
CA ASN A 125 11.66 -10.54 12.15
C ASN A 125 11.53 -9.86 13.52
N LYS A 126 10.29 -9.71 14.01
CA LYS A 126 9.97 -9.07 15.31
C LYS A 126 10.58 -7.66 15.45
N GLY A 127 10.56 -6.88 14.37
CA GLY A 127 11.09 -5.52 14.33
C GLY A 127 12.61 -5.43 14.11
N LYS A 128 13.35 -6.54 13.98
CA LYS A 128 14.80 -6.52 13.63
C LYS A 128 15.04 -6.14 12.17
N TYR A 129 14.08 -6.44 11.30
CA TYR A 129 14.03 -5.98 9.91
C TYR A 129 15.29 -6.29 9.06
N ASN A 130 15.84 -7.48 9.26
CA ASN A 130 17.16 -7.88 8.75
C ASN A 130 17.17 -9.23 8.00
N HIS A 131 16.01 -9.81 7.70
CA HIS A 131 15.86 -11.16 7.13
C HIS A 131 15.17 -11.17 5.75
N TRP A 132 15.10 -10.03 5.06
CA TRP A 132 14.38 -9.90 3.80
C TRP A 132 14.90 -10.86 2.73
N VAL A 133 16.22 -10.88 2.50
CA VAL A 133 16.83 -11.72 1.44
C VAL A 133 16.65 -13.22 1.67
N GLN A 134 16.49 -13.66 2.92
CA GLN A 134 16.19 -15.05 3.27
C GLN A 134 14.70 -15.36 3.17
N ALA A 135 13.85 -14.46 3.71
CA ALA A 135 12.42 -14.69 3.79
C ALA A 135 11.73 -14.56 2.41
N LYS A 136 12.33 -13.78 1.50
CA LYS A 136 11.77 -13.41 0.20
C LYS A 136 12.64 -13.88 -0.98
N ALA A 137 13.46 -14.92 -0.75
CA ALA A 137 14.24 -15.55 -1.82
C ALA A 137 13.29 -16.20 -2.85
N SER A 138 13.63 -16.13 -4.13
CA SER A 138 12.81 -16.76 -5.17
C SER A 138 12.70 -18.27 -4.96
N GLU A 139 11.52 -18.82 -5.20
CA GLU A 139 11.31 -20.27 -5.21
C GLU A 139 11.86 -20.94 -6.47
N ASN A 140 12.20 -20.16 -7.50
CA ASN A 140 12.86 -20.68 -8.69
C ASN A 140 14.37 -20.85 -8.44
N LYS A 141 14.83 -22.09 -8.56
CA LYS A 141 16.24 -22.49 -8.34
C LYS A 141 17.24 -21.77 -9.23
N ASP A 142 16.84 -21.33 -10.43
CA ASP A 142 17.75 -20.68 -11.38
C ASP A 142 18.21 -19.29 -10.90
N TYR A 143 17.46 -18.66 -10.00
CA TYR A 143 17.74 -17.31 -9.51
C TYR A 143 17.38 -17.13 -8.02
N GLN A 144 17.33 -18.23 -7.27
CA GLN A 144 17.08 -18.24 -5.83
C GLN A 144 18.13 -17.43 -5.04
N ASP A 145 19.38 -17.45 -5.49
CA ASP A 145 20.50 -16.74 -4.85
C ASP A 145 20.60 -15.26 -5.25
N LEU A 146 19.75 -14.78 -6.17
CA LEU A 146 19.68 -13.36 -6.50
C LEU A 146 18.85 -12.62 -5.44
N PRO A 147 19.32 -11.47 -4.92
CA PRO A 147 18.57 -10.67 -3.94
C PRO A 147 17.43 -9.88 -4.59
N LEU A 148 16.55 -10.55 -5.34
CA LEU A 148 15.46 -9.94 -6.12
C LEU A 148 14.53 -9.07 -5.28
N THR A 149 14.35 -9.42 -4.00
CA THR A 149 13.55 -8.62 -3.05
C THR A 149 14.02 -7.16 -2.97
N LEU A 150 15.32 -6.87 -3.14
CA LEU A 150 15.86 -5.50 -3.15
C LEU A 150 15.86 -4.85 -4.54
N GLY A 151 15.31 -5.53 -5.55
CA GLY A 151 15.16 -4.96 -6.88
C GLY A 151 14.18 -3.79 -6.87
N TYR A 152 14.49 -2.72 -7.60
CA TYR A 152 13.59 -1.57 -7.80
C TYR A 152 13.52 -1.15 -9.27
N TYR A 153 12.45 -0.43 -9.62
CA TYR A 153 12.29 0.24 -10.90
C TYR A 153 12.43 1.75 -10.75
N ASN A 154 12.93 2.42 -11.80
CA ASN A 154 12.98 3.87 -11.86
C ASN A 154 12.09 4.44 -12.97
N ARG A 155 12.14 5.76 -13.18
CA ARG A 155 11.37 6.44 -14.23
C ARG A 155 11.61 5.90 -15.64
N GLU A 156 12.81 5.39 -15.92
CA GLU A 156 13.14 4.81 -17.22
C GLU A 156 12.47 3.45 -17.44
N ASP A 157 12.05 2.79 -16.37
CA ASP A 157 11.35 1.51 -16.37
C ASP A 157 9.83 1.73 -16.28
N LEU A 158 9.38 2.64 -15.42
CA LEU A 158 7.96 2.92 -15.13
C LEU A 158 7.55 4.37 -15.45
N PRO A 159 7.76 4.87 -16.69
CA PRO A 159 7.55 6.28 -17.02
C PRO A 159 6.10 6.75 -16.80
N PHE A 160 5.11 5.92 -17.17
CA PHE A 160 3.69 6.26 -17.03
C PHE A 160 3.31 6.48 -15.55
N TYR A 161 3.73 5.59 -14.66
CA TYR A 161 3.47 5.69 -13.22
C TYR A 161 4.12 6.92 -12.60
N TYR A 162 5.39 7.21 -12.95
CA TYR A 162 6.10 8.38 -12.46
C TYR A 162 5.45 9.68 -12.95
N GLN A 163 5.01 9.71 -14.22
CA GLN A 163 4.26 10.84 -14.77
C GLN A 163 2.91 11.02 -14.08
N LEU A 164 2.23 9.92 -13.74
CA LEU A 164 0.95 9.99 -13.01
C LEU A 164 1.15 10.56 -11.61
N ALA A 165 2.20 10.15 -10.90
CA ALA A 165 2.59 10.69 -9.60
C ALA A 165 3.18 12.13 -9.67
N ASP A 166 3.63 12.57 -10.85
CA ASP A 166 4.01 13.96 -11.10
C ASP A 166 2.81 14.84 -11.45
N ALA A 167 1.74 14.26 -11.99
CA ALA A 167 0.51 14.97 -12.32
C ALA A 167 -0.43 15.09 -11.12
N PHE A 168 -0.53 14.04 -10.27
CA PHE A 168 -1.52 13.92 -9.21
C PHE A 168 -0.91 13.56 -7.85
N THR A 169 -1.73 13.50 -6.80
CA THR A 169 -1.29 13.17 -5.43
C THR A 169 -0.91 11.70 -5.30
N ILE A 170 0.35 11.44 -4.93
CA ILE A 170 0.87 10.12 -4.53
C ILE A 170 0.96 10.03 -2.99
N PHE A 171 0.66 8.85 -2.44
CA PHE A 171 0.80 8.58 -1.01
C PHE A 171 2.07 7.78 -0.76
N ASP A 172 2.97 8.32 0.07
CA ASP A 172 4.24 7.64 0.44
C ASP A 172 4.20 7.00 1.83
N GLN A 173 3.04 7.03 2.49
CA GLN A 173 2.72 6.30 3.73
C GLN A 173 1.41 5.51 3.63
N TYR A 174 1.15 4.94 2.45
CA TYR A 174 0.07 3.99 2.23
C TYR A 174 0.59 2.56 2.40
N PHE A 175 -0.01 1.80 3.31
CA PHE A 175 0.39 0.44 3.67
C PHE A 175 -0.64 -0.57 3.20
N SER A 176 -0.22 -1.80 2.90
CA SER A 176 -1.17 -2.89 2.88
C SER A 176 -1.78 -3.04 4.28
N SER A 177 -3.04 -3.44 4.39
CA SER A 177 -3.69 -3.55 5.71
C SER A 177 -3.06 -4.60 6.61
N SER A 178 -2.39 -5.62 6.03
CA SER A 178 -1.78 -6.71 6.77
C SER A 178 -0.50 -7.26 6.14
N LEU A 179 0.41 -7.79 6.98
CA LEU A 179 1.60 -8.55 6.58
C LEU A 179 1.23 -9.93 6.03
N THR A 180 0.53 -9.98 4.91
CA THR A 180 0.04 -11.20 4.26
C THR A 180 -0.20 -11.01 2.76
N GLY A 181 -0.67 -12.06 2.07
CA GLY A 181 -0.94 -12.05 0.64
C GLY A 181 -2.23 -11.34 0.23
N THR A 182 -2.58 -11.56 -1.03
CA THR A 182 -3.66 -10.91 -1.78
C THR A 182 -5.04 -10.99 -1.14
N THR A 183 -5.60 -12.20 -0.95
CA THR A 183 -7.01 -12.35 -0.55
C THR A 183 -7.28 -11.65 0.79
N PRO A 184 -6.46 -11.85 1.86
CA PRO A 184 -6.73 -11.18 3.13
C PRO A 184 -6.62 -9.65 3.08
N ASN A 185 -5.68 -9.09 2.31
CA ASN A 185 -5.59 -7.64 2.12
C ASN A 185 -6.79 -7.10 1.35
N ARG A 186 -7.24 -7.82 0.32
CA ARG A 186 -8.48 -7.49 -0.39
C ARG A 186 -9.72 -7.66 0.51
N LEU A 187 -9.73 -8.57 1.50
CA LEU A 187 -10.82 -8.64 2.50
C LEU A 187 -10.91 -7.35 3.34
N PHE A 188 -9.78 -6.76 3.74
CA PHE A 188 -9.78 -5.43 4.37
C PHE A 188 -10.34 -4.36 3.44
N PHE A 189 -9.94 -4.37 2.17
CA PHE A 189 -10.45 -3.44 1.16
C PHE A 189 -11.97 -3.51 0.95
N TRP A 190 -12.55 -4.72 1.02
CA TRP A 190 -13.99 -4.91 0.80
C TRP A 190 -14.85 -4.84 2.07
N SER A 191 -14.28 -5.16 3.22
CA SER A 191 -15.06 -5.43 4.43
C SER A 191 -14.42 -4.94 5.73
N GLY A 192 -13.27 -4.26 5.67
CA GLY A 192 -12.62 -3.66 6.85
C GLY A 192 -11.97 -4.65 7.80
N THR A 193 -12.04 -5.96 7.53
CA THR A 193 -11.56 -7.02 8.42
C THR A 193 -11.26 -8.31 7.65
N LEU A 194 -10.53 -9.20 8.31
CA LEU A 194 -10.34 -10.59 7.87
C LEU A 194 -10.95 -11.61 8.86
N ARG A 195 -11.79 -11.15 9.78
CA ARG A 195 -12.51 -11.98 10.76
C ARG A 195 -14.01 -11.85 10.58
N GLU A 196 -14.74 -12.94 10.82
CA GLU A 196 -16.20 -12.90 10.85
C GLU A 196 -16.74 -12.04 12.01
N GLN A 197 -16.00 -11.98 13.12
CA GLN A 197 -16.37 -11.17 14.28
C GLN A 197 -15.16 -10.35 14.74
N GLN A 198 -15.44 -9.16 15.26
CA GLN A 198 -14.45 -8.26 15.84
C GLN A 198 -14.01 -8.72 17.23
N ASN A 199 -13.54 -9.96 17.34
CA ASN A 199 -12.84 -10.47 18.51
C ASN A 199 -11.77 -11.52 18.13
N GLY A 200 -10.83 -11.71 19.04
CA GLY A 200 -9.71 -12.64 18.91
C GLY A 200 -10.06 -14.12 19.13
N LYS A 201 -11.31 -14.46 19.47
CA LYS A 201 -11.75 -15.86 19.60
C LYS A 201 -11.97 -16.53 18.25
N VAL A 202 -12.37 -15.76 17.24
CA VAL A 202 -12.55 -16.26 15.88
C VAL A 202 -11.20 -16.46 15.22
N LYS A 203 -11.04 -17.39 14.28
CA LYS A 203 -9.80 -17.54 13.50
C LYS A 203 -9.70 -16.39 12.48
N PRO A 204 -8.57 -15.70 12.35
CA PRO A 204 -8.35 -14.74 11.27
C PRO A 204 -8.07 -15.47 9.94
N ASN A 205 -8.62 -14.94 8.84
CA ASN A 205 -8.37 -15.46 7.48
C ASN A 205 -7.10 -14.80 6.89
N ILE A 206 -5.93 -15.24 7.32
CA ILE A 206 -4.62 -14.66 6.99
C ILE A 206 -3.89 -15.35 5.83
N TYR A 207 -4.51 -16.33 5.17
CA TYR A 207 -3.96 -16.97 3.97
C TYR A 207 -4.96 -16.91 2.81
N ASN A 208 -4.45 -16.88 1.58
CA ASN A 208 -5.26 -16.74 0.38
C ASN A 208 -6.31 -17.86 0.26
N GLU A 209 -5.95 -19.07 0.69
CA GLU A 209 -6.79 -20.26 0.69
C GLU A 209 -7.79 -20.37 1.86
N ASN A 210 -7.75 -19.46 2.84
CA ASN A 210 -8.66 -19.51 3.99
C ASN A 210 -10.11 -19.27 3.60
N ILE A 211 -10.35 -18.46 2.57
CA ILE A 211 -11.69 -18.13 2.06
C ILE A 211 -11.73 -18.40 0.57
N ASP A 212 -12.74 -19.15 0.11
CA ASP A 212 -12.98 -19.37 -1.33
C ASP A 212 -14.44 -19.79 -1.62
N TYR A 213 -14.67 -20.41 -2.79
CA TYR A 213 -15.97 -20.89 -3.27
C TYR A 213 -16.56 -22.09 -2.54
N ASP A 214 -15.76 -22.81 -1.75
CA ASP A 214 -16.22 -23.95 -0.97
C ASP A 214 -17.23 -23.46 0.08
N GLN A 215 -18.39 -24.13 0.17
CA GLN A 215 -19.43 -23.74 1.12
C GLN A 215 -18.91 -23.68 2.57
N ALA A 216 -17.90 -24.50 2.91
CA ALA A 216 -17.27 -24.49 4.23
C ALA A 216 -16.34 -23.29 4.46
N ARG A 217 -15.85 -22.64 3.41
CA ARG A 217 -14.87 -21.54 3.44
C ARG A 217 -15.42 -20.20 2.90
N GLN A 218 -16.70 -20.11 2.54
CA GLN A 218 -17.30 -18.83 2.16
C GLN A 218 -17.32 -17.83 3.32
N ALA A 219 -17.04 -16.56 3.01
CA ALA A 219 -17.21 -15.45 3.93
C ALA A 219 -18.69 -15.14 4.17
N LYS A 220 -19.00 -14.73 5.41
CA LYS A 220 -20.39 -14.54 5.89
C LYS A 220 -20.62 -13.24 6.66
N TRP A 221 -19.58 -12.45 6.88
CA TRP A 221 -19.70 -11.13 7.49
C TRP A 221 -20.03 -10.06 6.46
N LYS A 222 -20.45 -8.89 6.95
CA LYS A 222 -20.93 -7.79 6.12
C LYS A 222 -19.81 -7.12 5.35
N THR A 223 -20.09 -6.76 4.10
CA THR A 223 -19.19 -6.01 3.21
C THR A 223 -19.67 -4.58 2.98
N PHE A 224 -18.79 -3.71 2.45
CA PHE A 224 -19.17 -2.34 2.13
C PHE A 224 -20.24 -2.24 1.01
N PRO A 225 -20.19 -3.03 -0.08
CA PRO A 225 -21.26 -3.02 -1.09
C PRO A 225 -22.64 -3.39 -0.54
N GLU A 226 -22.74 -4.27 0.45
CA GLU A 226 -24.01 -4.55 1.14
C GLU A 226 -24.57 -3.30 1.84
N ILE A 227 -23.71 -2.51 2.51
CA ILE A 227 -24.11 -1.25 3.14
C ILE A 227 -24.57 -0.24 2.10
N LEU A 228 -23.87 -0.12 0.97
CA LEU A 228 -24.29 0.78 -0.12
C LEU A 228 -25.65 0.39 -0.68
N GLU A 229 -25.91 -0.91 -0.86
CA GLU A 229 -27.20 -1.43 -1.31
C GLU A 229 -28.32 -1.10 -0.33
N GLU A 230 -28.12 -1.38 0.97
CA GLU A 230 -29.09 -1.08 2.03
C GLU A 230 -29.43 0.42 2.12
N GLN A 231 -28.42 1.28 1.92
CA GLN A 231 -28.59 2.73 1.95
C GLN A 231 -29.04 3.32 0.60
N ASN A 232 -29.33 2.49 -0.42
CA ASN A 232 -29.70 2.94 -1.76
C ASN A 232 -28.68 3.93 -2.36
N VAL A 233 -27.38 3.66 -2.18
CA VAL A 233 -26.29 4.37 -2.84
C VAL A 233 -25.97 3.61 -4.12
N SER A 234 -25.80 4.29 -5.26
CA SER A 234 -25.48 3.60 -6.52
C SER A 234 -24.05 3.08 -6.49
N TRP A 235 -23.87 1.80 -6.80
CA TRP A 235 -22.57 1.14 -6.83
C TRP A 235 -22.53 0.03 -7.88
N LYS A 236 -21.33 -0.33 -8.35
CA LYS A 236 -21.11 -1.46 -9.25
C LYS A 236 -19.63 -1.91 -9.23
N ILE A 237 -19.39 -3.19 -9.49
CA ILE A 237 -18.05 -3.77 -9.67
C ILE A 237 -17.94 -4.24 -11.12
N TYR A 238 -16.98 -3.67 -11.85
CA TYR A 238 -16.71 -3.98 -13.25
C TYR A 238 -15.49 -4.88 -13.36
N GLN A 239 -15.62 -5.94 -14.13
CA GLN A 239 -14.54 -6.87 -14.43
C GLN A 239 -14.79 -7.53 -15.78
N ASN A 240 -13.75 -8.05 -16.42
CA ASN A 240 -13.97 -8.72 -17.70
C ASN A 240 -14.78 -10.00 -17.52
N GLU A 241 -14.38 -10.86 -16.59
CA GLU A 241 -15.15 -12.01 -16.10
C GLU A 241 -14.86 -12.26 -14.61
N ILE A 242 -15.73 -13.00 -13.92
CA ILE A 242 -15.45 -13.66 -12.61
C ILE A 242 -14.36 -14.75 -12.66
N SER A 243 -13.92 -15.21 -11.50
CA SER A 243 -12.88 -16.25 -11.36
C SER A 243 -13.45 -17.67 -11.25
N LEU A 244 -14.78 -17.84 -11.26
CA LEU A 244 -15.40 -19.17 -11.30
C LEU A 244 -15.11 -19.90 -12.62
N PRO A 245 -14.86 -21.22 -12.59
CA PRO A 245 -14.53 -21.98 -13.79
C PRO A 245 -15.68 -21.96 -14.82
N LYS A 246 -15.37 -21.47 -16.02
CA LYS A 246 -16.31 -21.40 -17.15
C LYS A 246 -15.74 -21.92 -18.48
N GLY A 247 -14.72 -22.77 -18.40
CA GLY A 247 -14.07 -23.40 -19.55
C GLY A 247 -12.88 -22.61 -20.13
N MET A 248 -12.52 -21.46 -19.56
CA MET A 248 -11.25 -20.80 -19.83
C MET A 248 -10.11 -21.53 -19.10
N SER A 249 -8.90 -21.51 -19.68
CA SER A 249 -7.70 -22.03 -19.03
C SER A 249 -6.43 -21.38 -19.55
N GLY A 250 -5.37 -21.41 -18.74
CA GLY A 250 -4.04 -20.94 -19.12
C GLY A 250 -4.04 -19.47 -19.53
N GLU A 251 -3.40 -19.17 -20.67
CA GLU A 251 -3.25 -17.79 -21.16
C GLU A 251 -4.59 -17.08 -21.39
N GLN A 252 -5.67 -17.80 -21.74
CA GLN A 252 -7.00 -17.20 -21.88
C GLN A 252 -7.52 -16.66 -20.55
N GLU A 253 -7.33 -17.41 -19.46
CA GLU A 253 -7.74 -17.01 -18.11
C GLU A 253 -6.89 -15.83 -17.62
N SER A 254 -5.57 -15.85 -17.82
CA SER A 254 -4.68 -14.72 -17.46
C SER A 254 -5.06 -13.40 -18.13
N TRP A 255 -5.57 -13.42 -19.36
CA TRP A 255 -5.91 -12.20 -20.11
C TRP A 255 -7.36 -11.75 -19.90
N LEU A 256 -8.28 -12.65 -19.59
CA LEU A 256 -9.72 -12.40 -19.65
C LEU A 256 -10.47 -12.71 -18.36
N GLY A 257 -9.94 -13.56 -17.49
CA GLY A 257 -10.54 -13.94 -16.22
C GLY A 257 -10.18 -12.97 -15.11
N ASN A 258 -11.00 -12.93 -14.06
CA ASN A 258 -10.58 -12.36 -12.79
C ASN A 258 -9.54 -13.29 -12.15
N PHE A 259 -8.39 -12.73 -11.77
CA PHE A 259 -7.30 -13.46 -11.13
C PHE A 259 -7.52 -13.64 -9.62
N THR A 260 -8.75 -13.91 -9.21
CA THR A 260 -9.19 -13.95 -7.79
C THR A 260 -9.07 -12.61 -7.04
N ASP A 261 -8.88 -11.52 -7.78
CA ASP A 261 -8.73 -10.15 -7.30
C ASP A 261 -10.04 -9.50 -6.81
N ASN A 262 -11.17 -10.22 -6.96
CA ASN A 262 -12.48 -9.84 -6.42
C ASN A 262 -12.98 -10.87 -5.39
N PRO A 263 -12.53 -10.80 -4.11
CA PRO A 263 -13.03 -11.68 -3.06
C PRO A 263 -14.53 -11.58 -2.76
N ILE A 264 -15.27 -10.60 -3.30
CA ILE A 264 -16.74 -10.57 -3.22
C ILE A 264 -17.35 -11.86 -3.78
N GLU A 265 -16.67 -12.50 -4.73
CA GLU A 265 -17.02 -13.83 -5.24
C GLU A 265 -17.07 -14.91 -4.14
N TYR A 266 -16.39 -14.72 -3.01
CA TYR A 266 -16.36 -15.67 -1.90
C TYR A 266 -17.35 -15.35 -0.78
N PHE A 267 -18.05 -14.22 -0.85
CA PHE A 267 -19.08 -13.86 0.11
C PHE A 267 -20.42 -14.52 -0.26
N SER A 268 -20.92 -15.35 0.64
CA SER A 268 -22.13 -16.15 0.43
C SER A 268 -23.36 -15.32 0.02
N LYS A 269 -23.47 -14.07 0.49
CA LYS A 269 -24.56 -13.14 0.19
C LYS A 269 -24.68 -12.75 -1.29
N PHE A 270 -23.58 -12.79 -2.03
CA PHE A 270 -23.54 -12.37 -3.44
C PHE A 270 -23.91 -13.49 -4.41
N ASN A 271 -24.02 -14.74 -3.92
CA ASN A 271 -24.62 -15.81 -4.70
C ASN A 271 -23.89 -16.07 -6.05
N VAL A 272 -22.56 -15.92 -6.09
CA VAL A 272 -21.74 -15.96 -7.33
C VAL A 272 -21.99 -17.19 -8.21
N LYS A 273 -22.33 -18.35 -7.63
CA LYS A 273 -22.58 -19.58 -8.39
C LYS A 273 -23.85 -19.53 -9.25
N PHE A 274 -24.69 -18.50 -9.13
CA PHE A 274 -25.77 -18.22 -10.09
C PHE A 274 -25.28 -17.55 -11.39
N SER A 275 -23.99 -17.21 -11.50
CA SER A 275 -23.44 -16.63 -12.72
C SER A 275 -23.55 -17.61 -13.90
N LYS A 276 -24.03 -17.08 -15.03
CA LYS A 276 -24.38 -17.85 -16.23
C LYS A 276 -23.27 -18.78 -16.73
N GLY A 277 -22.04 -18.28 -16.81
CA GLY A 277 -20.90 -19.07 -17.28
C GLY A 277 -20.62 -20.29 -16.41
N TYR A 278 -20.80 -20.18 -15.09
CA TYR A 278 -20.54 -21.28 -14.17
C TYR A 278 -21.56 -22.40 -14.29
N TYR A 279 -22.86 -22.12 -14.06
CA TYR A 279 -23.86 -23.18 -14.02
C TYR A 279 -24.03 -23.90 -15.37
N GLN A 280 -23.77 -23.22 -16.48
CA GLN A 280 -23.76 -23.83 -17.81
C GLN A 280 -22.55 -24.76 -18.04
N ASN A 281 -21.43 -24.50 -17.35
CA ASN A 281 -20.19 -25.26 -17.48
C ASN A 281 -20.08 -26.43 -16.48
N ILE A 282 -20.97 -26.53 -15.49
CA ILE A 282 -20.98 -27.64 -14.52
C ILE A 282 -20.92 -29.03 -15.19
N PRO A 283 -21.67 -29.35 -16.26
CA PRO A 283 -21.58 -30.64 -16.93
C PRO A 283 -20.16 -30.96 -17.44
N ASN A 284 -19.48 -30.00 -18.06
CA ASN A 284 -18.12 -30.16 -18.56
C ASN A 284 -17.14 -30.41 -17.40
N MET A 285 -17.33 -29.73 -16.28
CA MET A 285 -16.50 -29.92 -15.09
C MET A 285 -16.69 -31.32 -14.48
N ILE A 286 -17.93 -31.82 -14.45
CA ILE A 286 -18.24 -33.18 -14.00
C ILE A 286 -17.56 -34.20 -14.91
N ASP A 287 -17.64 -34.04 -16.22
CA ASP A 287 -17.03 -34.97 -17.17
C ASP A 287 -15.49 -34.96 -17.07
N ALA A 288 -14.87 -33.79 -16.91
CA ALA A 288 -13.44 -33.68 -16.64
C ALA A 288 -13.02 -34.32 -15.31
N LEU A 289 -13.88 -34.28 -14.27
CA LEU A 289 -13.62 -34.96 -13.01
C LEU A 289 -13.72 -36.48 -13.14
N LYS A 290 -14.68 -37.02 -13.91
CA LYS A 290 -14.77 -38.47 -14.18
C LYS A 290 -13.48 -39.00 -14.81
N GLU A 291 -12.99 -38.30 -15.84
CA GLU A 291 -11.72 -38.65 -16.49
C GLU A 291 -10.54 -38.61 -15.49
N LYS A 292 -10.48 -37.57 -14.63
CA LYS A 292 -9.43 -37.48 -13.60
C LYS A 292 -9.51 -38.59 -12.56
N ILE A 293 -10.71 -39.02 -12.18
CA ILE A 293 -10.93 -40.12 -11.22
C ILE A 293 -10.42 -41.44 -11.81
N GLU A 294 -10.71 -41.71 -13.07
CA GLU A 294 -10.22 -42.90 -13.77
C GLU A 294 -8.69 -42.94 -13.85
N ASN A 295 -8.07 -41.78 -14.07
CA ASN A 295 -6.63 -41.64 -14.25
C ASN A 295 -5.82 -41.47 -12.94
N ASN A 296 -6.45 -41.18 -11.80
CA ASN A 296 -5.76 -40.88 -10.53
C ASN A 296 -6.41 -41.61 -9.33
N PRO A 297 -6.25 -42.93 -9.21
CA PRO A 297 -6.90 -43.74 -8.18
C PRO A 297 -6.54 -43.29 -6.75
N ASP A 298 -5.32 -42.79 -6.52
CA ASP A 298 -4.85 -42.34 -5.20
C ASP A 298 -5.55 -41.06 -4.68
N HIS A 299 -6.26 -40.33 -5.55
CA HIS A 299 -7.01 -39.12 -5.21
C HIS A 299 -8.52 -39.26 -5.41
N LYS A 300 -9.00 -40.48 -5.66
CA LYS A 300 -10.38 -40.78 -6.02
C LYS A 300 -11.40 -40.17 -5.05
N GLU A 301 -11.24 -40.38 -3.74
CA GLU A 301 -12.19 -39.90 -2.73
C GLU A 301 -12.36 -38.36 -2.77
N LYS A 302 -11.25 -37.62 -2.87
CA LYS A 302 -11.27 -36.16 -2.96
C LYS A 302 -11.95 -35.66 -4.24
N LEU A 303 -11.70 -36.35 -5.36
CA LEU A 303 -12.31 -36.00 -6.65
C LEU A 303 -13.80 -36.35 -6.69
N GLU A 304 -14.21 -37.48 -6.12
CA GLU A 304 -15.61 -37.87 -5.97
C GLU A 304 -16.39 -36.90 -5.08
N LYS A 305 -15.77 -36.40 -4.00
CA LYS A 305 -16.35 -35.34 -3.18
C LYS A 305 -16.64 -34.08 -4.00
N LYS A 306 -15.65 -33.60 -4.77
CA LYS A 306 -15.84 -32.44 -5.68
C LYS A 306 -16.92 -32.68 -6.73
N MET A 307 -17.00 -33.89 -7.29
CA MET A 307 -18.02 -34.25 -8.25
C MET A 307 -19.43 -34.22 -7.62
N THR A 308 -19.55 -34.69 -6.38
CA THR A 308 -20.81 -34.62 -5.62
C THR A 308 -21.24 -33.17 -5.38
N GLU A 309 -20.31 -32.30 -5.00
CA GLU A 309 -20.56 -30.86 -4.83
C GLU A 309 -21.06 -30.22 -6.14
N LEU A 310 -20.47 -30.57 -7.29
CA LEU A 310 -20.92 -30.06 -8.59
C LEU A 310 -22.32 -30.57 -8.98
N LEU A 311 -22.63 -31.83 -8.67
CA LEU A 311 -23.98 -32.39 -8.90
C LEU A 311 -25.04 -31.68 -8.05
N ASP A 312 -24.70 -31.28 -6.83
CA ASP A 312 -25.59 -30.51 -5.97
C ASP A 312 -25.70 -29.05 -6.44
N ASP A 313 -24.59 -28.45 -6.85
CA ASP A 313 -24.59 -27.13 -7.49
C ASP A 313 -25.47 -27.11 -8.74
N GLN A 314 -25.43 -28.16 -9.58
CA GLN A 314 -26.26 -28.29 -10.79
C GLN A 314 -27.77 -28.23 -10.49
N LYS A 315 -28.19 -28.77 -9.35
CA LYS A 315 -29.60 -28.74 -8.90
C LYS A 315 -29.96 -27.41 -8.25
N LYS A 316 -29.01 -26.79 -7.55
CA LYS A 316 -29.22 -25.58 -6.76
C LYS A 316 -29.18 -24.32 -7.61
N TYR A 317 -28.18 -24.17 -8.46
CA TYR A 317 -27.90 -22.95 -9.20
C TYR A 317 -28.52 -23.00 -10.59
N THR A 318 -29.86 -22.89 -10.65
CA THR A 318 -30.63 -22.83 -11.90
C THR A 318 -31.27 -21.44 -12.09
N PRO A 319 -31.61 -21.04 -13.33
CA PRO A 319 -32.36 -19.82 -13.59
C PRO A 319 -33.68 -19.73 -12.78
N GLU A 320 -34.39 -20.85 -12.61
CA GLU A 320 -35.65 -20.89 -11.85
C GLU A 320 -35.42 -20.63 -10.36
N ASN A 321 -34.32 -21.14 -9.80
CA ASN A 321 -33.95 -20.86 -8.41
C ASN A 321 -33.42 -19.45 -8.23
N TYR A 322 -32.75 -18.88 -9.22
CA TYR A 322 -32.33 -17.47 -9.21
C TYR A 322 -33.55 -16.53 -9.11
N LEU A 323 -34.63 -16.83 -9.83
CA LEU A 323 -35.86 -16.04 -9.76
C LEU A 323 -36.50 -16.00 -8.36
N LYS A 324 -36.20 -16.99 -7.50
CA LYS A 324 -36.68 -17.06 -6.11
C LYS A 324 -35.88 -16.20 -5.14
N LEU A 325 -34.69 -15.71 -5.53
CA LEU A 325 -33.93 -14.78 -4.72
C LEU A 325 -34.71 -13.48 -4.51
N SER A 326 -34.50 -12.85 -3.35
CA SER A 326 -35.03 -11.52 -3.07
C SER A 326 -34.45 -10.48 -4.04
N GLN A 327 -35.11 -9.34 -4.19
CA GLN A 327 -34.59 -8.28 -5.05
C GLN A 327 -33.22 -7.77 -4.59
N THR A 328 -32.99 -7.69 -3.27
CA THR A 328 -31.69 -7.30 -2.71
C THR A 328 -30.60 -8.30 -3.08
N GLU A 329 -30.84 -9.61 -2.99
CA GLU A 329 -29.86 -10.63 -3.39
C GLU A 329 -29.56 -10.57 -4.89
N LYS A 330 -30.59 -10.33 -5.72
CA LYS A 330 -30.40 -10.13 -7.17
C LYS A 330 -29.56 -8.88 -7.45
N ASN A 331 -29.86 -7.76 -6.79
CA ASN A 331 -29.10 -6.52 -6.95
C ASN A 331 -27.63 -6.70 -6.54
N LEU A 332 -27.36 -7.33 -5.39
CA LEU A 332 -26.00 -7.63 -4.94
C LEU A 332 -25.26 -8.47 -5.98
N HIS A 333 -25.89 -9.55 -6.47
CA HIS A 333 -25.31 -10.42 -7.50
C HIS A 333 -25.00 -9.67 -8.80
N GLU A 334 -25.99 -8.99 -9.37
CA GLU A 334 -25.88 -8.33 -10.67
C GLU A 334 -24.87 -7.17 -10.65
N LYS A 335 -24.86 -6.37 -9.57
CA LYS A 335 -23.93 -5.24 -9.43
C LYS A 335 -22.51 -5.68 -9.10
N ALA A 336 -22.32 -6.77 -8.35
CA ALA A 336 -20.99 -7.28 -8.02
C ALA A 336 -20.32 -8.04 -9.17
N PHE A 337 -21.11 -8.62 -10.08
CA PHE A 337 -20.61 -9.43 -11.20
C PHE A 337 -21.02 -8.82 -12.55
N THR A 338 -20.78 -7.52 -12.70
CA THR A 338 -20.93 -6.86 -14.01
C THR A 338 -19.75 -7.23 -14.90
N THR A 339 -20.03 -8.07 -15.88
CA THR A 339 -19.04 -8.64 -16.81
C THR A 339 -19.24 -8.14 -18.22
N ASN A 340 -18.19 -8.21 -19.04
CA ASN A 340 -18.22 -7.71 -20.42
C ASN A 340 -18.93 -8.66 -21.41
N VAL A 341 -19.86 -9.50 -20.94
CA VAL A 341 -20.56 -10.50 -21.75
C VAL A 341 -21.35 -9.92 -22.93
N LYS A 342 -21.61 -8.62 -22.94
CA LYS A 342 -22.25 -7.90 -24.06
C LYS A 342 -21.27 -7.46 -25.15
N ASP A 343 -19.96 -7.55 -24.91
CA ASP A 343 -18.95 -7.30 -25.94
C ASP A 343 -19.05 -8.38 -27.04
N PRO A 344 -19.07 -8.01 -28.33
CA PRO A 344 -19.21 -8.97 -29.42
C PRO A 344 -18.08 -10.00 -29.51
N ASP A 345 -16.89 -9.66 -29.02
CA ASP A 345 -15.69 -10.50 -29.02
C ASP A 345 -15.40 -11.01 -27.58
N TYR A 346 -16.42 -11.06 -26.73
CA TYR A 346 -16.31 -11.49 -25.34
C TYR A 346 -15.71 -12.89 -25.21
N GLY A 347 -14.66 -13.00 -24.39
CA GLY A 347 -14.00 -14.28 -24.13
C GLY A 347 -13.03 -14.73 -25.22
N GLU A 348 -12.86 -13.95 -26.29
CA GLU A 348 -11.94 -14.27 -27.38
C GLU A 348 -10.58 -13.59 -27.22
N LEU A 349 -9.53 -14.32 -27.63
CA LEU A 349 -8.18 -13.80 -27.76
C LEU A 349 -7.84 -13.60 -29.24
N GLU A 350 -7.05 -12.57 -29.52
CA GLU A 350 -6.37 -12.43 -30.80
C GLU A 350 -4.92 -12.89 -30.65
N ILE A 351 -4.50 -13.85 -31.48
CA ILE A 351 -3.11 -14.34 -31.54
C ILE A 351 -2.45 -13.77 -32.78
N GLY A 352 -1.34 -13.06 -32.57
CA GLY A 352 -0.56 -12.48 -33.64
C GLY A 352 0.93 -12.53 -33.36
N LYS A 353 1.65 -11.63 -34.03
CA LYS A 353 3.06 -11.36 -33.77
C LYS A 353 3.23 -9.90 -33.42
N ASP A 354 4.19 -9.61 -32.55
CA ASP A 354 4.70 -8.26 -32.38
C ASP A 354 5.60 -7.86 -33.56
N GLU A 355 6.13 -6.64 -33.50
CA GLU A 355 7.00 -6.07 -34.54
C GLU A 355 8.36 -6.77 -34.67
N ASN A 356 8.79 -7.55 -33.67
CA ASN A 356 9.98 -8.40 -33.72
C ASN A 356 9.68 -9.80 -34.29
N GLY A 357 8.41 -10.07 -34.62
CA GLY A 357 7.96 -11.37 -35.10
C GLY A 357 7.73 -12.40 -33.99
N GLU A 358 7.82 -12.01 -32.71
CA GLU A 358 7.54 -12.87 -31.57
C GLU A 358 6.03 -13.02 -31.36
N ARG A 359 5.60 -14.17 -30.82
CA ARG A 359 4.18 -14.44 -30.55
C ARG A 359 3.64 -13.42 -29.55
N LEU A 360 2.51 -12.81 -29.89
CA LEU A 360 1.77 -11.89 -29.03
C LEU A 360 0.32 -12.35 -28.94
N VAL A 361 -0.21 -12.36 -27.72
CA VAL A 361 -1.60 -12.69 -27.43
C VAL A 361 -2.21 -11.54 -26.67
N VAL A 362 -3.41 -11.13 -27.07
CA VAL A 362 -4.14 -10.01 -26.48
C VAL A 362 -5.64 -10.32 -26.47
N PRO A 363 -6.43 -9.66 -25.61
CA PRO A 363 -7.88 -9.69 -25.71
C PRO A 363 -8.34 -9.16 -27.07
N LYS A 364 -9.29 -9.84 -27.70
CA LYS A 364 -9.99 -9.34 -28.90
C LYS A 364 -11.14 -8.39 -28.53
N GLY A 365 -11.83 -8.69 -27.44
CA GLY A 365 -12.87 -7.83 -26.86
C GLY A 365 -12.33 -6.61 -26.11
N ASP A 366 -13.22 -5.67 -25.79
CA ASP A 366 -12.90 -4.59 -24.84
C ASP A 366 -13.02 -5.09 -23.39
N VAL A 367 -11.87 -5.21 -22.70
CA VAL A 367 -11.82 -5.64 -21.28
C VAL A 367 -12.41 -4.62 -20.30
N LEU A 368 -12.83 -3.44 -20.79
CA LEU A 368 -13.53 -2.40 -20.05
C LEU A 368 -14.92 -2.09 -20.64
N PHE A 369 -15.51 -3.00 -21.45
CA PHE A 369 -16.73 -2.74 -22.23
C PHE A 369 -17.90 -2.18 -21.41
N GLU A 370 -18.33 -2.85 -20.34
CA GLU A 370 -19.49 -2.38 -19.56
C GLU A 370 -19.20 -1.08 -18.80
N PHE A 371 -17.97 -0.90 -18.31
CA PHE A 371 -17.54 0.34 -17.67
C PHE A 371 -17.59 1.51 -18.66
N ARG A 372 -17.03 1.32 -19.86
CA ARG A 372 -17.09 2.29 -20.94
C ARG A 372 -18.53 2.62 -21.32
N ASN A 373 -19.38 1.59 -21.46
CA ASN A 373 -20.79 1.77 -21.79
C ASN A 373 -21.52 2.60 -20.73
N ASP A 374 -21.28 2.37 -19.44
CA ASP A 374 -21.91 3.14 -18.37
C ASP A 374 -21.41 4.60 -18.33
N VAL A 375 -20.13 4.84 -18.63
CA VAL A 375 -19.59 6.21 -18.77
C VAL A 375 -20.20 6.92 -19.97
N GLU A 376 -20.21 6.30 -21.14
CA GLU A 376 -20.71 6.90 -22.39
C GLU A 376 -22.21 7.19 -22.34
N ASN A 377 -22.98 6.36 -21.64
CA ASN A 377 -24.42 6.54 -21.45
C ASN A 377 -24.78 7.38 -20.22
N LYS A 378 -23.80 7.91 -19.48
CA LYS A 378 -24.01 8.73 -18.27
C LYS A 378 -24.78 8.01 -17.16
N THR A 379 -24.52 6.71 -17.01
CA THR A 379 -25.10 5.82 -16.00
C THR A 379 -24.08 5.29 -15.00
N LEU A 380 -22.83 5.79 -15.03
CA LEU A 380 -21.80 5.43 -14.07
C LEU A 380 -22.29 5.69 -12.63
N PRO A 381 -22.15 4.73 -11.69
CA PRO A 381 -22.64 4.89 -10.32
C PRO A 381 -21.75 5.83 -9.49
N LEU A 382 -22.19 6.15 -8.27
CA LEU A 382 -21.41 6.96 -7.33
C LEU A 382 -20.11 6.24 -6.93
N VAL A 383 -20.16 4.92 -6.72
CA VAL A 383 -18.98 4.12 -6.36
C VAL A 383 -18.79 2.99 -7.38
N SER A 384 -17.65 2.99 -8.06
CA SER A 384 -17.29 1.99 -9.06
C SER A 384 -15.99 1.32 -8.71
N TRP A 385 -15.96 -0.01 -8.69
CA TRP A 385 -14.73 -0.78 -8.57
C TRP A 385 -14.35 -1.40 -9.90
N LEU A 386 -13.07 -1.37 -10.24
CA LEU A 386 -12.51 -2.02 -11.42
C LEU A 386 -11.60 -3.16 -10.99
N ILE A 387 -11.81 -4.34 -11.57
CA ILE A 387 -10.97 -5.54 -11.34
C ILE A 387 -10.29 -5.89 -12.65
N ALA A 388 -8.96 -5.81 -12.65
CA ALA A 388 -8.14 -6.12 -13.82
C ALA A 388 -7.91 -7.64 -13.93
N PRO A 389 -7.88 -8.21 -15.14
CA PRO A 389 -7.31 -9.55 -15.35
C PRO A 389 -5.82 -9.59 -14.97
N GLU A 390 -5.27 -10.78 -14.69
CA GLU A 390 -3.87 -10.99 -14.25
C GLU A 390 -2.85 -10.19 -15.10
N ARG A 391 -2.97 -10.24 -16.42
CA ARG A 391 -2.03 -9.57 -17.32
C ARG A 391 -2.11 -8.05 -17.26
N PHE A 392 -3.20 -7.49 -16.75
CA PHE A 392 -3.44 -6.06 -16.56
C PHE A 392 -3.34 -5.61 -15.10
N SER A 393 -3.13 -6.54 -14.17
CA SER A 393 -3.08 -6.22 -12.75
C SER A 393 -1.70 -5.78 -12.28
N ASP A 394 -0.68 -5.73 -13.14
CA ASP A 394 0.73 -5.63 -12.77
C ASP A 394 1.28 -6.83 -11.97
N HIS A 395 0.52 -7.92 -11.82
CA HIS A 395 1.03 -9.13 -11.20
C HIS A 395 2.35 -9.59 -11.89
N PRO A 396 3.38 -9.98 -11.13
CA PRO A 396 4.64 -10.49 -11.68
C PRO A 396 4.45 -11.69 -12.60
N GLY A 397 5.43 -11.95 -13.47
CA GLY A 397 5.29 -12.96 -14.51
C GLY A 397 4.60 -12.43 -15.77
N SER A 398 4.29 -11.13 -15.79
CA SER A 398 3.76 -10.40 -16.93
C SER A 398 4.45 -9.03 -17.09
N PRO A 399 4.43 -8.46 -18.32
CA PRO A 399 4.73 -7.05 -18.55
C PRO A 399 3.85 -6.15 -17.66
N TRP A 400 4.33 -4.95 -17.34
CA TRP A 400 3.54 -3.90 -16.67
C TRP A 400 2.41 -3.34 -17.57
N TYR A 401 1.50 -4.20 -18.06
CA TYR A 401 0.33 -3.76 -18.82
C TYR A 401 -0.75 -3.14 -17.90
N GLY A 402 -0.57 -3.08 -16.59
CA GLY A 402 -1.43 -2.26 -15.73
C GLY A 402 -1.37 -0.78 -16.09
N ALA A 403 -0.23 -0.29 -16.61
CA ALA A 403 -0.11 1.07 -17.12
C ALA A 403 -1.06 1.31 -18.30
N TRP A 404 -1.24 0.28 -19.15
CA TRP A 404 -2.19 0.31 -20.25
C TRP A 404 -3.62 0.38 -19.73
N TYR A 405 -3.95 -0.46 -18.75
CA TYR A 405 -5.28 -0.52 -18.16
C TYR A 405 -5.66 0.81 -17.50
N ILE A 406 -4.78 1.37 -16.66
CA ILE A 406 -4.96 2.68 -16.01
C ILE A 406 -5.09 3.80 -17.05
N SER A 407 -4.23 3.79 -18.08
CA SER A 407 -4.31 4.76 -19.17
C SER A 407 -5.65 4.69 -19.90
N GLU A 408 -6.18 3.49 -20.12
CA GLU A 408 -7.45 3.31 -20.81
C GLU A 408 -8.65 3.73 -19.94
N VAL A 409 -8.59 3.48 -18.63
CA VAL A 409 -9.57 4.01 -17.68
C VAL A 409 -9.57 5.54 -17.70
N LEU A 410 -8.40 6.18 -17.68
CA LEU A 410 -8.29 7.63 -17.84
C LEU A 410 -8.87 8.11 -19.18
N ASN A 411 -8.60 7.40 -20.29
CA ASN A 411 -9.17 7.75 -21.59
C ASN A 411 -10.71 7.68 -21.61
N ILE A 412 -11.29 6.65 -20.98
CA ILE A 412 -12.74 6.49 -20.83
C ILE A 412 -13.31 7.65 -20.02
N LEU A 413 -12.79 7.88 -18.82
CA LEU A 413 -13.31 8.89 -17.89
C LEU A 413 -13.15 10.33 -18.40
N THR A 414 -12.10 10.59 -19.19
CA THR A 414 -11.85 11.91 -19.78
C THR A 414 -12.48 12.08 -21.16
N LYS A 415 -13.13 11.05 -21.73
CA LYS A 415 -13.78 11.14 -23.05
C LYS A 415 -14.81 12.27 -23.07
N ASP A 416 -15.63 12.35 -22.04
CA ASP A 416 -16.49 13.49 -21.73
C ASP A 416 -15.83 14.32 -20.60
N PRO A 417 -15.37 15.56 -20.86
CA PRO A 417 -14.80 16.41 -19.83
C PRO A 417 -15.72 16.65 -18.63
N GLU A 418 -17.05 16.64 -18.83
CA GLU A 418 -18.00 16.85 -17.74
C GLU A 418 -18.04 15.66 -16.76
N THR A 419 -17.78 14.44 -17.23
CA THR A 419 -17.61 13.27 -16.36
C THR A 419 -16.35 13.41 -15.51
N TRP A 420 -15.20 13.70 -16.13
CA TRP A 420 -13.93 13.81 -15.41
C TRP A 420 -13.93 14.93 -14.37
N LYS A 421 -14.56 16.09 -14.67
CA LYS A 421 -14.74 17.22 -13.73
C LYS A 421 -15.36 16.81 -12.39
N LYS A 422 -16.10 15.70 -12.37
CA LYS A 422 -16.82 15.19 -11.21
C LYS A 422 -16.33 13.80 -10.77
N THR A 423 -15.13 13.40 -11.16
CA THR A 423 -14.60 12.06 -10.88
C THR A 423 -13.38 12.10 -9.96
N ILE A 424 -13.37 11.19 -8.99
CA ILE A 424 -12.20 10.83 -8.19
C ILE A 424 -11.79 9.43 -8.65
N PHE A 425 -10.56 9.27 -9.17
CA PHE A 425 -10.01 7.97 -9.54
C PHE A 425 -8.90 7.58 -8.56
N ILE A 426 -9.13 6.53 -7.78
CA ILE A 426 -8.20 6.00 -6.78
C ILE A 426 -7.53 4.76 -7.36
N ILE A 427 -6.20 4.74 -7.37
CA ILE A 427 -5.38 3.60 -7.79
C ILE A 427 -4.54 3.19 -6.59
N ASN A 428 -4.63 1.93 -6.18
CA ASN A 428 -3.80 1.36 -5.12
C ASN A 428 -3.34 -0.06 -5.46
N TYR A 429 -2.60 -0.68 -4.55
CA TYR A 429 -2.11 -2.06 -4.68
C TYR A 429 -2.50 -2.87 -3.44
N ASP A 430 -2.63 -4.18 -3.60
CA ASP A 430 -3.06 -5.10 -2.55
C ASP A 430 -1.93 -5.45 -1.56
N GLU A 431 -0.73 -5.82 -2.04
CA GLU A 431 0.42 -6.15 -1.21
C GLU A 431 1.76 -5.95 -1.97
N ASN A 432 2.89 -6.40 -1.41
CA ASN A 432 4.23 -6.01 -1.83
C ASN A 432 4.95 -7.00 -2.77
N ASP A 433 4.36 -8.16 -3.07
CA ASP A 433 4.93 -9.27 -3.83
C ASP A 433 6.26 -9.77 -3.28
N GLY A 434 6.52 -9.55 -1.99
CA GLY A 434 7.79 -9.87 -1.36
C GLY A 434 8.95 -8.95 -1.73
N TYR A 435 8.73 -7.89 -2.51
CA TYR A 435 9.72 -6.82 -2.71
C TYR A 435 9.87 -5.95 -1.46
N PHE A 436 11.10 -5.52 -1.22
CA PHE A 436 11.53 -4.78 -0.06
C PHE A 436 10.85 -3.41 0.03
N ASP A 437 10.57 -2.98 1.25
CA ASP A 437 10.29 -1.58 1.58
C ASP A 437 11.10 -1.22 2.84
N HIS A 438 11.62 -0.01 2.91
CA HIS A 438 12.49 0.41 4.01
C HIS A 438 11.73 0.97 5.22
N VAL A 439 10.48 1.39 5.05
CA VAL A 439 9.68 1.98 6.12
C VAL A 439 9.12 0.86 6.98
N LEU A 440 9.44 0.91 8.27
CA LEU A 440 8.87 -0.02 9.24
C LEU A 440 7.34 0.13 9.28
N PRO A 441 6.58 -0.97 9.17
CA PRO A 441 5.14 -0.90 9.32
C PRO A 441 4.77 -0.46 10.74
N PHE A 442 3.85 0.49 10.87
CA PHE A 442 3.23 0.79 12.15
C PHE A 442 2.38 -0.38 12.60
N ALA A 443 2.31 -0.62 13.91
CA ALA A 443 1.62 -1.77 14.46
C ALA A 443 0.70 -1.38 15.62
N PRO A 444 -0.35 -2.17 15.91
CA PRO A 444 -1.16 -1.99 17.11
C PRO A 444 -0.29 -2.12 18.37
N PRO A 445 -0.68 -1.52 19.51
CA PRO A 445 0.19 -1.40 20.68
C PRO A 445 0.61 -2.75 21.27
N ILE A 446 1.92 -3.02 21.40
CA ILE A 446 2.44 -4.25 22.05
C ILE A 446 3.06 -3.99 23.44
N ASN A 447 2.99 -2.75 23.93
CA ASN A 447 3.57 -2.35 25.21
C ASN A 447 2.65 -2.69 26.40
N PRO A 448 3.16 -3.26 27.50
CA PRO A 448 2.36 -3.57 28.69
C PRO A 448 1.64 -2.38 29.36
N HIS A 449 2.17 -1.16 29.26
CA HIS A 449 1.62 0.02 29.95
C HIS A 449 0.53 0.73 29.14
N GLN A 450 0.44 0.47 27.84
CA GLN A 450 -0.77 0.75 27.08
C GLN A 450 -1.49 -0.59 26.98
N PRO A 451 -2.33 -0.96 27.99
CA PRO A 451 -3.13 -2.15 27.87
C PRO A 451 -3.87 -2.02 26.56
N VAL A 452 -3.56 -2.93 25.65
CA VAL A 452 -4.16 -2.94 24.35
C VAL A 452 -5.65 -3.13 24.61
N ASP A 453 -6.48 -2.21 24.14
CA ASP A 453 -7.94 -2.37 24.18
C ASP A 453 -8.41 -3.62 23.38
N LEU A 454 -7.45 -4.35 22.80
CA LEU A 454 -7.61 -5.44 21.86
C LEU A 454 -6.50 -6.49 22.05
N ASN A 455 -6.08 -6.92 23.26
CA ASN A 455 -5.04 -8.00 23.35
C ASN A 455 -4.96 -8.87 24.61
N GLY A 456 -6.07 -9.15 25.28
CA GLY A 456 -6.16 -10.29 26.19
C GLY A 456 -6.98 -11.40 25.55
N LYS A 457 -6.41 -12.31 24.75
CA LYS A 457 -7.14 -13.35 23.96
C LYS A 457 -8.17 -12.84 22.93
N GLU A 458 -8.68 -11.62 23.10
CA GLU A 458 -9.80 -11.04 22.34
C GLU A 458 -9.36 -10.05 21.25
N GLY A 459 -8.06 -9.89 21.03
CA GLY A 459 -7.52 -8.93 20.07
C GLY A 459 -7.80 -9.24 18.61
N VAL A 460 -8.36 -8.27 17.88
CA VAL A 460 -8.65 -8.43 16.45
C VAL A 460 -7.43 -8.23 15.57
N GLU A 461 -6.49 -7.36 15.95
CA GLU A 461 -5.29 -6.99 15.18
C GLU A 461 -4.08 -7.90 15.42
N TYR A 462 -4.30 -9.11 15.97
CA TYR A 462 -3.22 -10.03 16.35
C TYR A 462 -3.54 -11.48 16.01
N VAL A 463 -2.47 -12.22 15.74
CA VAL A 463 -2.41 -13.68 15.77
C VAL A 463 -1.52 -14.05 16.95
N ASN A 464 -2.10 -14.64 17.99
CA ASN A 464 -1.42 -14.94 19.24
C ASN A 464 -1.77 -16.34 19.75
N LYS A 465 -0.79 -17.12 20.21
CA LYS A 465 -1.01 -18.49 20.71
C LYS A 465 -1.98 -18.59 21.88
N LYS A 466 -2.25 -17.50 22.60
CA LYS A 466 -3.20 -17.45 23.71
C LYS A 466 -4.66 -17.32 23.25
N GLN A 467 -4.92 -17.01 21.98
CA GLN A 467 -6.27 -16.91 21.43
C GLN A 467 -6.97 -18.27 21.43
N GLU A 468 -8.28 -18.28 21.67
CA GLU A 468 -9.05 -19.51 21.89
C GLU A 468 -8.97 -20.47 20.69
N TYR A 469 -9.14 -19.96 19.46
CA TYR A 469 -9.12 -20.78 18.25
C TYR A 469 -7.82 -21.56 18.06
N MET A 470 -6.68 -21.07 18.57
CA MET A 470 -5.39 -21.75 18.48
C MET A 470 -5.37 -23.11 19.17
N SER A 471 -6.25 -23.32 20.15
CA SER A 471 -6.39 -24.58 20.89
C SER A 471 -7.60 -25.41 20.48
N THR A 472 -8.63 -24.79 19.89
CA THR A 472 -9.89 -25.46 19.55
C THR A 472 -9.97 -25.92 18.09
N HIS A 473 -9.15 -25.35 17.20
CA HIS A 473 -9.11 -25.73 15.79
C HIS A 473 -7.91 -26.62 15.48
N SER A 474 -8.07 -27.54 14.53
CA SER A 474 -6.95 -28.24 13.92
C SER A 474 -6.27 -27.28 12.93
N LEU A 475 -5.05 -26.86 13.24
CA LEU A 475 -4.29 -25.86 12.49
C LEU A 475 -2.98 -26.45 12.01
N GLU A 476 -2.61 -26.12 10.78
CA GLU A 476 -1.30 -26.44 10.23
C GLU A 476 -0.19 -25.61 10.92
N ASN A 477 1.06 -26.02 10.78
CA ASN A 477 2.17 -25.33 11.45
C ASN A 477 2.36 -23.89 10.97
N TYR A 478 2.17 -23.64 9.67
CA TYR A 478 2.28 -22.31 9.09
C TYR A 478 1.14 -21.38 9.58
N GLU A 479 -0.02 -21.92 9.94
CA GLU A 479 -1.15 -21.16 10.50
C GLU A 479 -0.94 -20.73 11.96
N LYS A 480 0.08 -21.26 12.65
CA LYS A 480 0.40 -20.95 14.06
C LYS A 480 1.45 -19.84 14.21
N VAL A 481 1.85 -19.21 13.11
CA VAL A 481 2.83 -18.11 13.11
C VAL A 481 2.20 -16.89 13.78
N GLU A 482 2.80 -16.44 14.88
CA GLU A 482 2.32 -15.28 15.65
C GLU A 482 2.77 -13.96 15.04
N GLY A 483 1.99 -12.91 15.27
CA GLY A 483 2.40 -11.52 15.10
C GLY A 483 1.21 -10.57 14.91
N THR A 484 1.52 -9.33 14.61
CA THR A 484 0.54 -8.26 14.36
C THR A 484 -0.07 -8.44 12.98
N ILE A 485 -1.37 -8.20 12.86
CA ILE A 485 -2.06 -8.23 11.57
C ILE A 485 -1.66 -7.00 10.77
N GLY A 486 -2.04 -5.80 11.21
CA GLY A 486 -1.67 -4.56 10.54
C GLY A 486 -0.62 -3.73 11.27
N LEU A 487 -0.04 -2.75 10.59
CA LEU A 487 -0.10 -2.56 9.14
C LEU A 487 0.89 -3.50 8.44
N GLY A 488 0.69 -3.73 7.15
CA GLY A 488 1.61 -4.40 6.26
C GLY A 488 2.68 -3.46 5.71
N TYR A 489 3.45 -3.90 4.71
CA TYR A 489 4.45 -3.05 4.06
C TYR A 489 3.81 -1.97 3.19
N ARG A 490 4.56 -0.89 2.90
CA ARG A 490 4.05 0.16 2.01
C ARG A 490 3.80 -0.38 0.61
N VAL A 491 2.68 0.05 0.03
CA VAL A 491 2.27 -0.26 -1.34
C VAL A 491 1.86 1.04 -2.04
N PRO A 492 1.98 1.15 -3.37
CA PRO A 492 1.65 2.39 -4.05
C PRO A 492 0.18 2.78 -3.91
N MET A 493 -0.07 4.09 -3.81
CA MET A 493 -1.39 4.67 -4.00
C MET A 493 -1.30 6.05 -4.64
N ILE A 494 -2.16 6.31 -5.62
CA ILE A 494 -2.32 7.61 -6.28
C ILE A 494 -3.81 7.93 -6.37
N ILE A 495 -4.17 9.19 -6.07
CA ILE A 495 -5.52 9.71 -6.35
C ILE A 495 -5.41 10.67 -7.54
N ALA A 496 -5.95 10.28 -8.69
CA ALA A 496 -6.05 11.11 -9.88
C ALA A 496 -7.44 11.74 -9.97
N SER A 497 -7.49 13.06 -9.89
CA SER A 497 -8.74 13.82 -9.89
C SER A 497 -8.48 15.28 -10.24
N PRO A 498 -9.47 16.03 -10.75
CA PRO A 498 -9.36 17.49 -10.87
C PRO A 498 -8.93 18.20 -9.58
N TRP A 499 -9.26 17.64 -8.40
CA TRP A 499 -8.94 18.20 -7.08
C TRP A 499 -7.61 17.73 -6.47
N THR A 500 -6.84 16.88 -7.16
CA THR A 500 -5.54 16.36 -6.67
C THR A 500 -4.40 16.68 -7.63
N ARG A 501 -4.56 17.68 -8.50
CA ARG A 501 -3.56 18.11 -9.49
C ARG A 501 -2.36 18.76 -8.80
N GLY A 502 -1.15 18.44 -9.26
CA GLY A 502 0.09 19.14 -8.87
C GLY A 502 1.24 18.28 -8.37
N GLY A 503 1.11 16.96 -8.49
CA GLY A 503 2.20 16.06 -8.14
C GLY A 503 2.57 16.10 -6.66
N PHE A 504 1.56 16.24 -5.79
CA PHE A 504 1.72 16.31 -4.35
C PHE A 504 2.14 14.96 -3.77
N VAL A 505 2.89 15.00 -2.66
CA VAL A 505 3.13 13.84 -1.81
C VAL A 505 2.33 13.97 -0.52
N ASN A 506 1.54 12.94 -0.24
CA ASN A 506 0.79 12.78 0.99
C ASN A 506 1.46 11.72 1.88
N SER A 507 1.79 12.09 3.12
CA SER A 507 2.46 11.24 4.10
C SER A 507 1.57 10.94 5.32
N GLU A 508 0.25 11.02 5.17
CA GLU A 508 -0.71 10.52 6.16
C GLU A 508 -0.68 8.99 6.17
N VAL A 509 -0.51 8.40 7.36
CA VAL A 509 -0.56 6.94 7.52
C VAL A 509 -1.93 6.44 7.09
N SER A 510 -1.97 5.59 6.09
CA SER A 510 -3.20 5.09 5.48
C SER A 510 -3.06 3.62 5.10
N ASP A 511 -4.17 2.90 4.96
CA ASP A 511 -4.20 1.51 4.48
C ASP A 511 -5.43 1.23 3.60
N HIS A 512 -5.73 -0.04 3.28
CA HIS A 512 -6.91 -0.36 2.46
C HIS A 512 -8.22 0.09 3.10
N THR A 513 -8.32 0.12 4.44
CA THR A 513 -9.51 0.60 5.14
C THR A 513 -9.71 2.11 5.01
N SER A 514 -8.64 2.88 4.73
CA SER A 514 -8.73 4.32 4.46
C SER A 514 -9.66 4.66 3.28
N ILE A 515 -9.78 3.78 2.28
CA ILE A 515 -10.72 3.96 1.17
C ILE A 515 -12.17 3.84 1.66
N LEU A 516 -12.44 2.89 2.56
CA LEU A 516 -13.76 2.72 3.16
C LEU A 516 -14.11 3.92 4.05
N GLN A 517 -13.17 4.37 4.88
CA GLN A 517 -13.34 5.56 5.71
C GLN A 517 -13.56 6.84 4.88
N PHE A 518 -12.84 6.97 3.75
CA PHE A 518 -13.10 8.04 2.78
C PHE A 518 -14.53 7.99 2.26
N LEU A 519 -14.99 6.82 1.80
CA LEU A 519 -16.35 6.65 1.27
C LEU A 519 -17.42 6.91 2.34
N GLU A 520 -17.20 6.47 3.58
CA GLU A 520 -18.06 6.78 4.73
C GLU A 520 -18.26 8.29 4.89
N LYS A 521 -17.16 9.03 4.99
CA LYS A 521 -17.18 10.48 5.16
C LYS A 521 -17.75 11.21 3.95
N PHE A 522 -17.34 10.80 2.74
CA PHE A 522 -17.79 11.37 1.49
C PHE A 522 -19.30 11.19 1.28
N ILE A 523 -19.82 9.98 1.47
CA ILE A 523 -21.26 9.68 1.29
C ILE A 523 -22.09 10.33 2.39
N GLN A 524 -21.63 10.33 3.64
CA GLN A 524 -22.32 11.00 4.73
C GLN A 524 -22.45 12.50 4.46
N GLN A 525 -21.39 13.16 3.99
CA GLN A 525 -21.44 14.58 3.64
C GLN A 525 -22.30 14.85 2.39
N LYS A 526 -22.13 14.04 1.34
CA LYS A 526 -22.80 14.24 0.05
C LYS A 526 -24.30 13.91 0.09
N LEU A 527 -24.68 12.82 0.75
CA LEU A 527 -26.03 12.25 0.68
C LEU A 527 -26.76 12.21 2.02
N ASN A 528 -26.10 12.59 3.13
CA ASN A 528 -26.63 12.44 4.49
C ASN A 528 -27.06 11.00 4.80
N LYS A 529 -26.28 10.02 4.33
CA LYS A 529 -26.51 8.58 4.53
C LYS A 529 -25.41 7.98 5.37
N ASN A 530 -25.79 7.26 6.42
CA ASN A 530 -24.84 6.54 7.26
C ASN A 530 -24.47 5.22 6.59
N VAL A 531 -23.27 5.17 6.02
CA VAL A 531 -22.67 3.96 5.43
C VAL A 531 -21.50 3.43 6.26
N THR A 532 -21.47 3.74 7.56
CA THR A 532 -20.41 3.28 8.48
C THR A 532 -20.35 1.76 8.52
N LEU A 533 -19.13 1.22 8.38
CA LEU A 533 -18.82 -0.20 8.43
C LEU A 533 -18.20 -0.56 9.79
N ASP A 534 -18.97 -1.25 10.63
CA ASP A 534 -18.57 -1.60 12.00
C ASP A 534 -17.38 -2.58 12.09
N ASN A 535 -16.95 -3.15 10.96
CA ASN A 535 -15.85 -4.11 10.91
C ASN A 535 -14.46 -3.46 10.96
N ILE A 536 -14.33 -2.16 10.74
CA ILE A 536 -13.03 -1.49 10.86
C ILE A 536 -12.74 -1.33 12.35
N SER A 537 -11.63 -1.90 12.83
CA SER A 537 -11.26 -1.85 14.24
C SER A 537 -11.03 -0.42 14.73
N ASP A 538 -11.28 -0.17 16.02
CA ASP A 538 -11.08 1.15 16.64
C ASP A 538 -9.63 1.65 16.47
N TRP A 539 -8.67 0.73 16.55
CA TRP A 539 -7.26 1.06 16.30
C TRP A 539 -7.04 1.56 14.87
N ARG A 540 -7.59 0.89 13.85
CA ARG A 540 -7.46 1.35 12.46
C ARG A 540 -8.17 2.67 12.22
N ARG A 541 -9.38 2.84 12.75
CA ARG A 541 -10.13 4.11 12.64
C ARG A 541 -9.36 5.28 13.25
N ALA A 542 -8.63 5.04 14.33
CA ALA A 542 -7.83 6.08 14.97
C ALA A 542 -6.53 6.39 14.22
N ILE A 543 -5.88 5.38 13.63
CA ILE A 543 -4.50 5.47 13.13
C ILE A 543 -4.41 5.68 11.62
N CYS A 544 -5.31 5.08 10.85
CA CYS A 544 -5.32 5.17 9.39
C CYS A 544 -6.23 6.31 8.95
N GLY A 545 -5.69 7.23 8.14
CA GLY A 545 -6.40 8.40 7.63
C GLY A 545 -7.59 8.05 6.73
N ASP A 546 -8.41 9.05 6.43
CA ASP A 546 -9.63 8.93 5.62
C ASP A 546 -9.43 9.46 4.18
N LEU A 547 -8.17 9.62 3.75
CA LEU A 547 -7.73 10.14 2.45
C LEU A 547 -8.13 11.58 2.13
N THR A 548 -8.87 12.28 3.01
CA THR A 548 -9.35 13.63 2.69
C THR A 548 -8.22 14.68 2.66
N SER A 549 -7.10 14.42 3.33
CA SER A 549 -5.90 15.27 3.31
C SER A 549 -5.30 15.44 1.90
N ALA A 550 -5.59 14.54 0.95
CA ALA A 550 -5.13 14.66 -0.44
C ALA A 550 -5.78 15.82 -1.21
N PHE A 551 -6.96 16.28 -0.80
CA PHE A 551 -7.75 17.29 -1.51
C PHE A 551 -7.56 18.72 -0.97
N ASP A 552 -6.79 18.89 0.11
CA ASP A 552 -6.53 20.19 0.77
C ASP A 552 -5.36 20.96 0.12
N SER A 553 -5.23 20.87 -1.21
CA SER A 553 -4.18 21.53 -1.99
C SER A 553 -4.72 22.82 -2.63
N SER A 554 -4.04 23.95 -2.39
CA SER A 554 -4.45 25.25 -2.92
C SER A 554 -4.52 25.21 -4.46
N GLN A 555 -5.63 25.72 -5.03
CA GLN A 555 -5.96 25.65 -6.46
C GLN A 555 -4.95 26.29 -7.44
N ASN A 556 -3.90 26.97 -6.95
CA ASN A 556 -2.86 27.60 -7.79
C ASN A 556 -1.70 26.64 -8.08
N THR A 557 -2.01 25.47 -8.63
CA THR A 557 -0.99 24.51 -9.05
C THR A 557 -0.31 25.00 -10.34
N ILE A 558 0.99 25.31 -10.26
CA ILE A 558 1.81 25.52 -11.45
C ILE A 558 1.93 24.16 -12.14
N LEU A 559 1.29 24.01 -13.30
CA LEU A 559 1.48 22.84 -14.15
C LEU A 559 2.97 22.77 -14.52
N PRO A 560 3.63 21.61 -14.36
CA PRO A 560 5.03 21.48 -14.78
C PRO A 560 5.14 21.79 -16.28
N GLN A 561 6.22 22.46 -16.70
CA GLN A 561 6.48 22.74 -18.11
C GLN A 561 6.71 21.42 -18.86
N MET A 562 5.83 21.08 -19.82
CA MET A 562 5.85 19.77 -20.48
C MET A 562 5.63 19.88 -22.00
N ASP A 563 6.46 19.18 -22.78
CA ASP A 563 6.40 19.09 -24.24
C ASP A 563 5.55 17.89 -24.71
N TYR A 564 5.38 17.67 -26.02
CA TYR A 564 4.54 16.62 -26.64
C TYR A 564 5.35 15.52 -27.35
N ILE A 565 4.94 14.23 -27.29
CA ILE A 565 5.74 13.09 -27.79
C ILE A 565 5.59 13.02 -29.31
N ASN A 566 6.71 12.91 -30.02
CA ASN A 566 6.73 12.39 -31.39
C ASN A 566 6.87 10.86 -31.36
N GLN A 567 5.87 10.17 -31.90
CA GLN A 567 5.43 8.81 -31.51
C GLN A 567 6.12 7.63 -32.23
N LYS A 568 7.32 7.78 -32.81
CA LYS A 568 7.81 6.80 -33.81
C LYS A 568 8.89 5.79 -33.41
N ASP A 569 9.50 5.87 -32.21
CA ASP A 569 10.70 5.05 -31.93
C ASP A 569 10.64 4.07 -30.74
N TYR A 570 9.52 3.94 -30.00
CA TYR A 570 9.56 3.33 -28.66
C TYR A 570 8.78 2.02 -28.44
N ALA A 571 8.20 1.42 -29.49
CA ALA A 571 7.31 0.25 -29.38
C ALA A 571 7.99 -1.10 -29.02
N LYS A 572 9.32 -1.16 -28.89
CA LYS A 572 10.10 -2.37 -29.21
C LYS A 572 10.37 -3.39 -28.11
N THR A 573 10.06 -3.16 -26.83
CA THR A 573 10.86 -3.81 -25.77
C THR A 573 10.19 -4.85 -24.87
N ILE A 574 8.94 -4.73 -24.40
CA ILE A 574 8.54 -5.55 -23.24
C ILE A 574 8.32 -7.05 -23.56
N ASN A 575 7.70 -7.41 -24.70
CA ASN A 575 7.54 -8.82 -25.06
C ASN A 575 8.91 -9.49 -25.34
N SER A 576 9.80 -8.76 -26.03
CA SER A 576 11.17 -9.19 -26.31
C SER A 576 12.03 -9.36 -25.05
N ALA A 577 11.66 -8.71 -23.94
CA ALA A 577 12.36 -8.81 -22.67
C ALA A 577 12.33 -10.23 -22.10
N LYS A 578 11.33 -11.05 -22.45
CA LYS A 578 11.21 -12.44 -22.00
C LYS A 578 12.44 -13.30 -22.34
N ASN A 579 13.08 -13.00 -23.48
CA ASN A 579 14.24 -13.72 -23.98
C ASN A 579 15.59 -13.08 -23.56
N LYS A 580 15.56 -12.06 -22.70
CA LYS A 580 16.75 -11.35 -22.18
C LYS A 580 17.37 -12.10 -20.98
N PRO A 581 18.63 -11.79 -20.62
CA PRO A 581 19.26 -12.37 -19.44
C PRO A 581 18.52 -12.03 -18.14
N VAL A 582 18.78 -12.81 -17.09
CA VAL A 582 18.40 -12.42 -15.71
C VAL A 582 19.12 -11.12 -15.31
N PRO A 583 18.54 -10.29 -14.44
CA PRO A 583 19.22 -9.14 -13.85
C PRO A 583 20.51 -9.55 -13.15
N SER A 584 21.57 -8.78 -13.34
CA SER A 584 22.84 -8.97 -12.64
C SER A 584 22.82 -8.18 -11.34
N LEU A 585 22.33 -8.80 -10.26
CA LEU A 585 22.29 -8.20 -8.93
C LEU A 585 23.53 -8.57 -8.11
N ASN A 586 24.17 -7.60 -7.45
CA ASN A 586 25.45 -7.84 -6.77
C ASN A 586 25.30 -8.21 -5.29
N TRP A 587 26.30 -8.96 -4.82
CA TRP A 587 26.56 -9.20 -3.41
C TRP A 587 27.85 -8.49 -3.00
N TYR A 588 27.76 -7.65 -1.98
CA TYR A 588 28.83 -6.81 -1.46
C TYR A 588 29.48 -7.43 -0.22
N LEU A 589 30.78 -7.21 -0.03
CA LEU A 589 31.39 -7.41 1.28
C LEU A 589 31.09 -6.21 2.16
N GLU A 590 31.13 -6.41 3.48
CA GLU A 590 30.82 -5.35 4.44
C GLU A 590 31.70 -4.10 4.27
N LYS A 591 32.99 -4.29 3.94
CA LYS A 591 33.94 -3.19 3.68
C LYS A 591 33.61 -2.35 2.44
N ASP A 592 32.80 -2.88 1.53
CA ASP A 592 32.44 -2.22 0.27
C ASP A 592 31.14 -1.40 0.41
N LEU A 593 30.41 -1.58 1.52
CA LEU A 593 29.20 -0.83 1.82
C LEU A 593 29.52 0.65 2.03
N ASN A 594 28.79 1.50 1.31
CA ASN A 594 28.93 2.95 1.44
C ASN A 594 27.65 3.65 0.96
N SER A 595 27.51 4.93 1.31
CA SER A 595 26.29 5.69 1.01
C SER A 595 26.05 5.95 -0.47
N THR A 596 27.07 5.86 -1.34
CA THR A 596 26.89 6.09 -2.79
C THR A 596 26.05 5.01 -3.45
N LEU A 597 25.95 3.82 -2.85
CA LEU A 597 25.04 2.76 -3.28
C LEU A 597 23.55 3.14 -3.14
N LEU A 598 23.24 4.18 -2.35
CA LEU A 598 21.88 4.68 -2.12
C LEU A 598 21.61 6.00 -2.87
N GLU A 599 22.57 6.51 -3.63
CA GLU A 599 22.44 7.70 -4.48
C GLU A 599 21.70 7.37 -5.80
N ILE A 600 20.52 6.76 -5.66
CA ILE A 600 19.73 6.15 -6.74
C ILE A 600 18.33 6.76 -6.90
N GLN A 601 17.89 7.61 -5.96
CA GLN A 601 16.64 8.34 -6.05
C GLN A 601 16.85 9.70 -6.74
N GLU A 602 15.87 10.11 -7.55
CA GLU A 602 15.83 11.43 -8.17
C GLU A 602 15.89 12.54 -7.10
N ARG A 603 16.73 13.55 -7.33
CA ARG A 603 16.83 14.72 -6.46
C ARG A 603 15.67 15.70 -6.70
N GLY A 604 15.28 16.39 -5.63
CA GLY A 604 14.28 17.44 -5.65
C GLY A 604 13.13 17.20 -4.68
N ALA A 605 12.50 18.29 -4.26
CA ALA A 605 11.31 18.27 -3.43
C ALA A 605 10.02 18.28 -4.28
N LYS A 606 8.94 17.77 -3.70
CA LYS A 606 7.56 17.89 -4.20
C LYS A 606 6.72 18.75 -3.26
N PRO A 607 5.66 19.41 -3.74
CA PRO A 607 4.65 19.95 -2.83
C PRO A 607 4.09 18.82 -1.98
N SER A 608 3.75 19.11 -0.72
CA SER A 608 3.25 18.12 0.22
C SER A 608 1.98 18.61 0.90
N ASN A 609 1.00 17.71 1.01
CA ASN A 609 -0.29 18.00 1.63
C ASN A 609 -0.12 18.38 3.12
N PRO A 610 -0.98 19.25 3.66
CA PRO A 610 -1.10 19.41 5.10
C PRO A 610 -1.61 18.11 5.73
N LEU A 611 -1.04 17.73 6.88
CA LEU A 611 -1.41 16.50 7.59
C LEU A 611 -2.03 16.83 8.96
N PRO A 612 -2.86 15.95 9.53
CA PRO A 612 -3.59 16.24 10.77
C PRO A 612 -2.78 15.96 12.05
N TYR A 613 -1.45 15.98 11.99
CA TYR A 613 -0.60 15.60 13.12
C TYR A 613 -0.10 16.81 13.92
N ASN A 614 -0.29 16.79 15.24
CA ASN A 614 0.39 17.71 16.14
C ASN A 614 0.58 17.06 17.51
N TYR A 615 1.83 16.78 17.87
CA TYR A 615 2.17 16.05 19.08
C TYR A 615 3.60 16.31 19.54
N HIS A 616 3.88 16.01 20.80
CA HIS A 616 5.19 16.13 21.42
C HIS A 616 5.69 14.77 21.90
N VAL A 617 6.99 14.52 21.71
CA VAL A 617 7.70 13.37 22.30
C VAL A 617 9.02 13.87 22.86
N ASN A 618 9.17 13.80 24.19
CA ASN A 618 10.30 14.34 24.93
C ASN A 618 10.75 13.37 26.03
N LEU A 619 12.05 13.33 26.32
CA LEU A 619 12.60 12.60 27.47
C LEU A 619 12.64 13.53 28.69
N GLU A 620 11.92 13.19 29.75
CA GLU A 620 11.90 13.93 31.01
C GLU A 620 11.65 12.93 32.17
N GLU A 621 12.31 13.11 33.32
CA GLU A 621 12.10 12.30 34.53
C GLU A 621 12.20 10.77 34.32
N GLY A 622 13.12 10.32 33.47
CA GLY A 622 13.28 8.89 33.17
C GLY A 622 12.18 8.28 32.31
N LYS A 623 11.41 9.12 31.61
CA LYS A 623 10.33 8.69 30.73
C LYS A 623 10.37 9.43 29.40
N ILE A 624 10.07 8.72 28.32
CA ILE A 624 9.69 9.34 27.05
C ILE A 624 8.20 9.65 27.14
N ASN A 625 7.87 10.91 27.36
CA ASN A 625 6.50 11.41 27.43
C ASN A 625 6.01 11.72 26.01
N MET A 626 4.83 11.21 25.66
CA MET A 626 4.18 11.31 24.36
C MET A 626 2.82 11.96 24.54
N ILE A 627 2.60 13.13 23.94
CA ILE A 627 1.37 13.92 24.14
C ILE A 627 0.77 14.26 22.77
N ASN A 628 -0.44 13.77 22.51
CA ASN A 628 -1.21 14.15 21.33
C ASN A 628 -1.95 15.47 21.59
N LEU A 629 -1.75 16.45 20.73
CA LEU A 629 -2.40 17.76 20.84
C LEU A 629 -3.58 17.89 19.90
N ASN A 630 -3.88 16.86 19.11
CA ASN A 630 -4.98 16.83 18.16
C ASN A 630 -5.93 15.64 18.37
N GLU A 631 -6.96 15.54 17.54
CA GLU A 631 -7.94 14.46 17.55
C GLU A 631 -7.46 13.19 16.82
N THR A 632 -6.68 13.36 15.75
CA THR A 632 -6.17 12.23 14.97
C THR A 632 -5.19 11.40 15.77
N GLY A 633 -5.35 10.08 15.75
CA GLY A 633 -4.43 9.15 16.42
C GLY A 633 -3.06 9.13 15.74
N ILE A 634 -2.02 8.89 16.53
CA ILE A 634 -0.63 8.88 16.05
C ILE A 634 0.01 7.53 16.37
N PRO A 635 0.44 6.76 15.35
CA PRO A 635 1.22 5.56 15.60
C PRO A 635 2.68 5.94 15.89
N LEU A 636 3.28 5.33 16.92
CA LEU A 636 4.68 5.53 17.27
C LEU A 636 5.38 4.18 17.46
N LEU A 637 6.63 4.10 17.00
CA LEU A 637 7.51 2.95 17.25
C LEU A 637 8.69 3.42 18.11
N ILE A 638 8.93 2.75 19.23
CA ILE A 638 10.07 2.99 20.11
C ILE A 638 11.05 1.82 20.03
N TYR A 639 12.33 2.13 19.88
CA TYR A 639 13.42 1.17 19.85
C TYR A 639 14.43 1.44 20.98
N ASP A 640 14.63 0.48 21.88
CA ASP A 640 15.74 0.48 22.85
C ASP A 640 16.96 -0.22 22.23
N ARG A 641 17.93 0.58 21.75
CA ARG A 641 19.14 0.08 21.10
C ARG A 641 20.01 -0.76 22.04
N THR A 642 19.87 -0.60 23.35
CA THR A 642 20.67 -1.33 24.34
C THR A 642 20.16 -2.76 24.55
N GLN A 643 18.90 -3.05 24.20
CA GLN A 643 18.25 -4.34 24.43
C GLN A 643 18.09 -5.20 23.18
N PHE A 644 18.75 -4.87 22.06
CA PHE A 644 18.64 -5.61 20.80
C PHE A 644 18.94 -7.11 20.92
N ALA A 645 19.83 -7.50 21.85
CA ALA A 645 20.19 -8.90 22.09
C ALA A 645 19.11 -9.70 22.83
N ASN A 646 18.20 -9.04 23.55
CA ASN A 646 17.26 -9.67 24.48
C ASN A 646 15.80 -9.68 23.96
N ASP A 647 15.57 -9.34 22.69
CA ASP A 647 14.25 -9.24 22.04
C ASP A 647 13.22 -8.32 22.75
N LYS A 648 13.66 -7.50 23.71
CA LYS A 648 12.85 -6.50 24.45
C LYS A 648 13.21 -5.08 24.05
N PHE A 649 13.35 -4.85 22.75
CA PHE A 649 13.82 -3.58 22.21
C PHE A 649 12.75 -2.82 21.43
N TYR A 650 11.69 -3.47 20.96
CA TYR A 650 10.71 -2.90 20.04
C TYR A 650 9.35 -2.73 20.72
N PHE A 651 8.77 -1.53 20.64
CA PHE A 651 7.49 -1.20 21.24
C PHE A 651 6.67 -0.32 20.30
N SER A 652 5.48 -0.77 19.91
CA SER A 652 4.49 0.04 19.21
C SER A 652 3.51 0.70 20.18
N TYR A 653 3.08 1.91 19.84
CA TYR A 653 2.09 2.71 20.55
C TYR A 653 1.06 3.29 19.58
N ALA A 654 -0.14 3.50 20.08
CA ALA A 654 -1.20 4.25 19.43
C ALA A 654 -1.57 5.41 20.35
N LEU A 655 -1.14 6.62 20.02
CA LEU A 655 -1.43 7.79 20.82
C LEU A 655 -2.77 8.38 20.36
N TYR A 656 -3.85 8.04 21.06
CA TYR A 656 -5.22 8.42 20.68
C TYR A 656 -5.48 9.92 20.89
N SER A 657 -6.69 10.37 20.50
CA SER A 657 -7.12 11.77 20.63
C SER A 657 -6.79 12.34 22.00
N LYS A 658 -6.05 13.46 22.01
CA LYS A 658 -5.65 14.22 23.22
C LYS A 658 -4.97 13.39 24.32
N GLN A 659 -4.50 12.19 23.99
CA GLN A 659 -3.95 11.27 24.96
C GLN A 659 -2.53 11.66 25.35
N GLU A 660 -2.18 11.39 26.60
CA GLU A 660 -0.82 11.39 27.11
C GLU A 660 -0.43 9.97 27.54
N LEU A 661 0.73 9.52 27.08
CA LEU A 661 1.34 8.23 27.43
C LEU A 661 2.81 8.45 27.74
N SER A 662 3.42 7.47 28.43
CA SER A 662 4.86 7.48 28.66
C SER A 662 5.47 6.09 28.50
N HIS A 663 6.74 6.08 28.09
CA HIS A 663 7.59 4.90 28.08
C HIS A 663 8.71 5.06 29.10
N ILE A 664 8.87 4.08 29.99
CA ILE A 664 9.94 4.08 30.99
C ILE A 664 11.28 3.86 30.29
N VAL A 665 12.27 4.69 30.63
CA VAL A 665 13.64 4.61 30.15
C VAL A 665 14.53 4.14 31.28
N ASN A 666 15.34 3.11 31.02
CA ASN A 666 16.39 2.74 31.97
C ASN A 666 17.56 3.70 31.86
N LEU A 667 17.78 4.49 32.90
CA LEU A 667 18.85 5.49 32.99
C LEU A 667 19.94 5.11 34.00
N ASP A 668 20.02 3.83 34.41
CA ASP A 668 21.02 3.37 35.38
C ASP A 668 22.44 3.29 34.78
N ASP A 669 22.55 3.19 33.45
CA ASP A 669 23.82 3.16 32.69
C ASP A 669 23.63 3.81 31.31
N ASN A 670 24.23 3.26 30.25
CA ASN A 670 24.04 3.70 28.88
C ASN A 670 22.58 3.51 28.45
N TYR A 671 22.00 4.53 27.83
CA TYR A 671 20.69 4.47 27.20
C TYR A 671 20.76 4.98 25.76
N ASN A 672 19.93 4.43 24.89
CA ASN A 672 19.81 4.85 23.49
C ASN A 672 18.44 4.42 22.96
N TYR A 673 17.50 5.37 22.93
CA TYR A 673 16.13 5.15 22.51
C TYR A 673 15.83 5.94 21.25
N GLU A 674 15.33 5.26 20.23
CA GLU A 674 14.82 5.88 19.01
C GLU A 674 13.30 5.87 19.02
N VAL A 675 12.67 6.94 18.52
CA VAL A 675 11.21 7.01 18.31
C VAL A 675 10.94 7.39 16.87
N PHE A 676 10.15 6.58 16.17
CA PHE A 676 9.69 6.83 14.81
C PHE A 676 8.19 7.14 14.81
N GLY A 677 7.77 8.08 13.97
CA GLY A 677 6.37 8.43 13.77
C GLY A 677 6.07 8.87 12.34
N PRO A 678 4.83 9.28 12.04
CA PRO A 678 4.41 9.70 10.72
C PRO A 678 5.24 10.86 10.15
N ASN A 679 5.21 11.00 8.83
CA ASN A 679 5.82 12.11 8.10
C ASN A 679 7.29 12.44 8.49
N GLY A 680 8.12 11.41 8.69
CA GLY A 680 9.54 11.58 9.00
C GLY A 680 9.83 12.07 10.41
N PHE A 681 8.85 12.02 11.31
CA PHE A 681 9.06 12.27 12.73
C PHE A 681 10.07 11.28 13.29
N TYR A 682 11.12 11.81 13.93
CA TYR A 682 12.15 11.02 14.57
C TYR A 682 12.65 11.67 15.86
N ARG A 683 12.90 10.85 16.88
CA ARG A 683 13.64 11.23 18.08
C ARG A 683 14.76 10.23 18.32
N ASN A 684 15.91 10.71 18.78
CA ASN A 684 16.93 9.86 19.41
C ASN A 684 17.31 10.48 20.75
N PHE A 685 17.16 9.71 21.82
CA PHE A 685 17.63 10.06 23.14
C PHE A 685 18.72 9.08 23.55
N LYS A 686 19.96 9.57 23.64
CA LYS A 686 21.14 8.74 23.90
C LYS A 686 22.03 9.38 24.96
N GLY A 687 22.58 8.58 25.85
CA GLY A 687 23.58 9.07 26.80
C GLY A 687 24.04 8.04 27.83
N MET A 688 24.72 8.51 28.86
CA MET A 688 25.16 7.71 30.00
C MET A 688 24.54 8.24 31.29
N TYR A 689 23.84 7.38 32.04
CA TYR A 689 23.16 7.70 33.29
C TYR A 689 22.02 8.72 33.14
N THR A 690 21.33 9.05 34.22
CA THR A 690 20.29 10.08 34.21
C THR A 690 20.84 11.46 33.84
N PRO A 691 20.30 12.14 32.81
CA PRO A 691 20.75 13.47 32.45
C PRO A 691 20.34 14.50 33.51
N LYS A 692 21.24 15.45 33.81
CA LYS A 692 20.96 16.59 34.71
C LYS A 692 20.27 17.77 34.00
N HIS A 693 20.28 17.71 32.67
CA HIS A 693 19.70 18.69 31.77
C HIS A 693 18.55 18.02 31.02
N HIS A 694 17.42 18.70 30.94
CA HIS A 694 16.27 18.26 30.16
C HIS A 694 16.11 19.18 28.96
N VAL A 695 15.94 18.58 27.79
CA VAL A 695 15.73 19.29 26.53
C VAL A 695 14.37 18.88 25.99
N LEU A 696 13.43 19.82 26.00
CA LEU A 696 12.08 19.62 25.49
C LEU A 696 11.91 20.38 24.19
N LEU A 697 11.21 19.79 23.22
CA LEU A 697 10.76 20.46 22.01
C LEU A 697 9.24 20.65 22.06
N ILE A 698 8.79 21.88 21.83
CA ILE A 698 7.39 22.26 21.67
C ILE A 698 7.17 22.89 20.29
N ASN A 699 6.04 22.56 19.66
CA ASN A 699 5.65 23.10 18.36
C ASN A 699 4.83 24.39 18.51
N ASN A 700 5.17 25.42 17.74
CA ASN A 700 4.34 26.62 17.57
C ASN A 700 3.89 26.73 16.11
N THR A 701 2.79 26.03 15.79
CA THR A 701 2.27 25.93 14.42
C THR A 701 1.78 27.28 13.87
N LEU A 702 1.28 28.18 14.72
CA LEU A 702 0.82 29.52 14.33
C LEU A 702 1.96 30.41 13.81
N LYS A 703 3.15 30.29 14.39
CA LYS A 703 4.34 31.06 14.00
C LYS A 703 5.27 30.33 13.04
N ASN A 704 4.95 29.07 12.71
CA ASN A 704 5.83 28.17 11.97
C ASN A 704 7.23 28.06 12.62
N GLU A 705 7.22 27.81 13.94
CA GLU A 705 8.39 27.78 14.82
C GLU A 705 8.40 26.54 15.70
N ILE A 706 9.59 26.09 16.08
CA ILE A 706 9.78 25.17 17.22
C ILE A 706 10.50 25.90 18.34
N GLU A 707 10.19 25.52 19.58
CA GLU A 707 10.85 26.05 20.78
C GLU A 707 11.52 24.91 21.53
N PHE A 708 12.83 25.04 21.72
CA PHE A 708 13.60 24.20 22.63
C PHE A 708 13.59 24.83 24.01
N ILE A 709 13.14 24.07 25.02
CA ILE A 709 13.17 24.45 26.42
C ILE A 709 14.25 23.62 27.11
N PHE A 710 15.26 24.29 27.63
CA PHE A 710 16.33 23.70 28.42
C PHE A 710 15.99 23.90 29.90
N LYS A 711 15.88 22.82 30.66
CA LYS A 711 15.71 22.85 32.12
C LYS A 711 16.91 22.21 32.80
N ASN A 712 17.33 22.78 33.92
CA ASN A 712 18.51 22.36 34.66
C ASN A 712 18.14 22.00 36.10
N ASP A 713 18.37 20.76 36.51
CA ASP A 713 18.19 20.35 37.91
C ASP A 713 19.33 20.87 38.80
N GLN A 714 20.50 21.14 38.20
CA GLN A 714 21.68 21.71 38.84
C GLN A 714 22.36 22.68 37.87
N ILE A 715 22.91 23.79 38.37
CA ILE A 715 23.76 24.69 37.56
C ILE A 715 25.06 23.95 37.24
N THR A 716 25.30 23.66 35.96
CA THR A 716 26.55 23.09 35.46
C THR A 716 27.20 24.09 34.48
N ASN A 717 28.48 23.88 34.17
CA ASN A 717 29.20 24.66 33.17
C ASN A 717 29.19 23.98 31.79
N ASP A 718 28.42 22.90 31.59
CA ASP A 718 28.40 22.18 30.32
C ASP A 718 27.58 22.98 29.29
N PRO A 719 28.19 23.46 28.19
CA PRO A 719 27.43 24.16 27.17
C PRO A 719 26.58 23.18 26.36
N ALA A 720 25.44 23.65 25.86
CA ALA A 720 24.66 22.92 24.86
C ALA A 720 25.16 23.25 23.46
N ILE A 721 25.53 22.24 22.69
CA ILE A 721 25.91 22.37 21.28
C ILE A 721 24.72 21.96 20.44
N LEU A 722 24.07 22.94 19.82
CA LEU A 722 22.94 22.76 18.90
C LEU A 722 23.43 22.75 17.45
N GLU A 723 23.19 21.67 16.73
CA GLU A 723 23.51 21.48 15.33
C GLU A 723 22.21 21.37 14.50
N ASP A 724 21.98 22.32 13.61
CA ASP A 724 20.93 22.28 12.59
C ASP A 724 21.45 21.57 11.35
N LEU A 725 20.89 20.40 11.05
CA LEU A 725 21.35 19.52 9.97
C LEU A 725 20.82 19.93 8.58
N TYR A 726 19.78 20.77 8.51
CA TYR A 726 19.33 21.36 7.25
C TYR A 726 20.18 22.57 6.87
N GLU A 727 20.38 23.50 7.81
CA GLU A 727 21.21 24.69 7.55
C GLU A 727 22.72 24.40 7.67
N LYS A 728 23.11 23.23 8.18
CA LYS A 728 24.50 22.81 8.48
C LYS A 728 25.21 23.83 9.37
N LYS A 729 24.53 24.27 10.42
CA LYS A 729 25.01 25.29 11.36
C LYS A 729 25.10 24.72 12.76
N THR A 730 26.12 25.15 13.49
CA THR A 730 26.30 24.81 14.90
C THR A 730 26.28 26.07 15.75
N LYS A 731 25.60 26.01 16.89
CA LYS A 731 25.51 27.09 17.87
C LYS A 731 25.77 26.54 19.27
N GLU A 732 26.67 27.20 19.99
CA GLU A 732 26.90 26.96 21.41
C GLU A 732 25.96 27.82 22.26
N ILE A 733 25.38 27.22 23.29
CA ILE A 733 24.41 27.86 24.18
C ILE A 733 24.88 27.66 25.62
N SER A 734 25.13 28.76 26.32
CA SER A 734 25.45 28.73 27.75
C SER A 734 24.18 28.53 28.58
N LEU A 735 24.13 27.49 29.42
CA LEU A 735 22.97 27.10 30.22
C LEU A 735 23.01 27.72 31.63
N ASN A 736 23.00 29.05 31.70
CA ASN A 736 23.24 29.79 32.95
C ASN A 736 21.99 30.02 33.81
N GLN A 737 20.81 29.61 33.33
CA GLN A 737 19.51 29.80 33.99
C GLN A 737 18.91 28.42 34.35
N SER A 738 18.02 28.39 35.34
CA SER A 738 17.29 27.15 35.69
C SER A 738 16.41 26.67 34.54
N GLN A 739 15.88 27.61 33.75
CA GLN A 739 15.17 27.35 32.52
C GLN A 739 15.52 28.41 31.48
N GLN A 740 15.75 27.98 30.24
CA GLN A 740 16.00 28.86 29.11
C GLN A 740 15.33 28.30 27.85
N SER A 741 14.79 29.18 27.00
CA SER A 741 14.17 28.79 25.74
C SER A 741 14.92 29.34 24.53
N ILE A 742 14.90 28.59 23.43
CA ILE A 742 15.39 29.02 22.12
C ILE A 742 14.36 28.63 21.06
N SER A 743 13.90 29.62 20.29
CA SER A 743 13.00 29.41 19.16
C SER A 743 13.78 29.32 17.85
N ILE A 744 13.39 28.39 16.98
CA ILE A 744 13.90 28.27 15.60
C ILE A 744 12.74 28.50 14.63
N ASN A 745 12.93 29.46 13.72
CA ASN A 745 11.96 29.76 12.67
C ASN A 745 12.14 28.80 11.49
N LEU A 746 11.05 28.16 11.07
CA LEU A 746 11.05 27.10 10.06
C LEU A 746 10.53 27.57 8.70
N ASN A 747 10.47 28.87 8.44
CA ASN A 747 9.95 29.40 7.16
C ASN A 747 10.81 28.98 5.96
N LYS A 748 12.13 28.91 6.13
CA LYS A 748 13.06 28.50 5.06
C LYS A 748 12.93 27.02 4.72
N THR A 749 12.68 26.18 5.72
CA THR A 749 12.52 24.73 5.60
C THR A 749 11.06 24.32 5.48
N LYS A 750 10.13 25.29 5.34
CA LYS A 750 8.68 25.05 5.20
C LYS A 750 8.09 24.17 6.32
N GLY A 751 8.56 24.35 7.55
CA GLY A 751 8.09 23.61 8.72
C GLY A 751 8.93 22.39 9.08
N TRP A 752 9.92 22.01 8.27
CA TRP A 752 10.85 20.92 8.61
C TRP A 752 11.94 21.36 9.60
N TYR A 753 12.28 20.48 10.54
CA TYR A 753 13.40 20.64 11.45
C TYR A 753 14.19 19.32 11.58
N ASP A 754 15.50 19.44 11.75
CA ASP A 754 16.40 18.31 11.99
C ASP A 754 17.59 18.82 12.81
N VAL A 755 17.51 18.64 14.13
CA VAL A 755 18.37 19.31 15.11
C VAL A 755 18.96 18.29 16.09
N LYS A 756 20.28 18.31 16.25
CA LYS A 756 21.00 17.55 17.29
C LYS A 756 21.47 18.50 18.38
N ILE A 757 21.24 18.12 19.63
CA ILE A 757 21.68 18.86 20.81
C ILE A 757 22.56 17.94 21.64
N ASN A 758 23.81 18.35 21.86
CA ASN A 758 24.77 17.64 22.68
C ASN A 758 25.02 18.43 23.97
N ILE A 759 24.90 17.76 25.13
CA ILE A 759 25.23 18.34 26.44
C ILE A 759 26.00 17.27 27.22
N GLY A 760 27.29 17.51 27.44
CA GLY A 760 28.17 16.53 28.09
C GLY A 760 28.18 15.18 27.35
N LYS A 761 27.67 14.13 28.01
CA LYS A 761 27.58 12.75 27.48
C LYS A 761 26.21 12.40 26.89
N HIS A 762 25.32 13.38 26.74
CA HIS A 762 23.94 13.16 26.31
C HIS A 762 23.68 13.83 24.97
N ILE A 763 22.90 13.17 24.14
CA ILE A 763 22.49 13.58 22.80
C ILE A 763 20.98 13.49 22.72
N TRP A 764 20.36 14.60 22.30
CA TRP A 764 18.98 14.65 21.87
C TRP A 764 18.94 14.99 20.38
N HIS A 765 18.34 14.12 19.57
CA HIS A 765 18.12 14.36 18.16
C HIS A 765 16.62 14.52 17.92
N PHE A 766 16.21 15.67 17.39
CA PHE A 766 14.84 15.99 17.05
C PHE A 766 14.71 16.22 15.54
N ALA A 767 13.92 15.40 14.85
CA ALA A 767 13.58 15.64 13.45
C ALA A 767 12.08 15.47 13.17
N GLY A 768 11.59 16.15 12.14
CA GLY A 768 10.21 16.05 11.66
C GLY A 768 9.73 17.32 10.98
N ARG A 769 8.42 17.41 10.78
CA ARG A 769 7.73 18.58 10.22
C ARG A 769 6.61 19.02 11.15
N ILE A 770 6.50 20.33 11.40
CA ILE A 770 5.31 20.88 12.06
C ILE A 770 4.18 21.06 11.04
N GLU A 771 2.97 20.65 11.40
CA GLU A 771 1.80 20.80 10.53
C GLU A 771 1.08 22.13 10.82
N THR A 772 1.12 23.04 9.85
CA THR A 772 0.55 24.41 9.97
C THR A 772 -0.85 24.54 9.37
N GLY A 773 -1.41 23.44 8.84
CA GLY A 773 -2.65 23.45 8.05
C GLY A 773 -2.49 24.09 6.66
N LYS A 774 -1.26 24.25 6.17
CA LYS A 774 -0.96 24.78 4.83
C LYS A 774 -0.11 23.81 4.05
N THR A 775 -0.19 23.88 2.73
CA THR A 775 0.74 23.18 1.83
C THR A 775 2.20 23.46 2.22
N SER A 776 2.98 22.40 2.29
CA SER A 776 4.42 22.43 2.55
C SER A 776 5.16 21.73 1.41
N ILE A 777 6.38 21.27 1.65
CA ILE A 777 7.18 20.47 0.72
C ILE A 777 7.54 19.13 1.37
N SER A 778 7.94 18.17 0.55
CA SER A 778 8.64 16.97 1.00
C SER A 778 9.97 17.29 1.69
N ASP A 779 10.61 16.30 2.31
CA ASP A 779 11.82 16.51 3.13
C ASP A 779 12.96 17.27 2.38
N PRO A 780 13.49 18.38 2.94
CA PRO A 780 14.55 19.16 2.32
C PRO A 780 15.89 18.44 2.12
N HIS A 781 16.16 17.32 2.80
CA HIS A 781 17.38 16.53 2.58
C HIS A 781 17.47 15.91 1.18
N TRP A 782 16.37 15.92 0.43
CA TRP A 782 16.27 15.36 -0.92
C TRP A 782 16.60 16.38 -2.02
N ILE A 783 16.83 17.64 -1.67
CA ILE A 783 17.15 18.75 -2.60
C ILE A 783 18.61 18.70 -3.05
#